data_AF-A0A2M8D765-F1
#
_entry.id   AF-A0A2M8D765-F1
#
_cell.length_a   1.000
_cell.length_b   1.000
_cell.length_c   1.000
_cell.angle_alpha   90.00
_cell.angle_beta   90.00
_cell.angle_gamma   90.00
#
_symmetry.space_group_name_H-M   'P 1'
#
loop_
_entity.id
_entity.type
_entity.pdbx_description
1 polymer ?
#
loop_
_entity_poly.entity_id
_entity_poly.type
_entity_poly.pdbx_seq_one_letter_code
_entity_poly.pdbx_strand_id
1 'polypeptide(L)'
;MTDQKLIEYITSCVKNGISRDAIEQELLRSGWNPADVAEGLNTACEMTTPRETPPPVSISNNESESDAGKVSAAPAGLSTRKKSVGIVIVAGIVFFVVVGGVAIGWSLSSGQKEDKSVLSSEGDGNENEVPAVSQFDSDTPRANRQATKQDIEQYNEQCKSAGFSSPLSVDDFADYSFVGDPPIPDDADMASNRYHLIFSYLQDKNRVYYYCQAIDGADPASFVVLSEGYAKDKNNAYYGYRAIIGADPASFVVLSEGYAKDKNHVYYLGKIRTSADPASFVVLEGKYAKDKNHVFRKGWMIADADPASFVILSEYYTKDKNHVFREGRAITDADPVSFVVLRNHYTKDTNHAYYAGQVIADVDLASFVVLSEYYTKDKNHVYYLGKIRTSADPASFVVLGNKYTKDTNNVYYLGSILTSADPASFVVLENGYAKDKNHAYYGGRAITDADLASFVILSEYYTKDKNHVYYLGKIRTSADPASFVTLSEYYAKDTNNVYFWGQVIADADPASFVVLENDYAKDKNNVYLKGQVIAGADPASFVVLEGKYAKDKNHVFRKGWMIADADPASFVILSEYYTKDKNHVFREGRAITDADPVSFVVLRNHYTKDTNHAYYAGQVIADVDLASFVVLSEYYTKDKNHVYYLGKIRTSADPASFVVLGNKYTKDTNNVYYLGSILTSADPASFVMLENNYAKDTNNVYLKGQVIADADPASFVVLSEDYAKDKNHVYFWGQVIA
;
A
#
# COMPACT_ATOMS: atom_id res chain seq x y z
N MET A 1 -19.26 26.82 3.12
CA MET A 1 -19.80 28.15 3.51
C MET A 1 -20.66 27.94 4.74
N THR A 2 -20.00 27.63 5.85
CA THR A 2 -20.60 27.54 7.18
C THR A 2 -21.37 28.79 7.58
N ASP A 3 -22.45 28.61 8.34
CA ASP A 3 -23.16 29.71 9.00
C ASP A 3 -22.20 30.44 9.96
N GLN A 4 -22.09 31.76 9.82
CA GLN A 4 -21.25 32.59 10.67
C GLN A 4 -21.63 32.45 12.16
N LYS A 5 -22.91 32.19 12.47
CA LYS A 5 -23.39 31.95 13.84
C LYS A 5 -22.82 30.66 14.44
N LEU A 6 -22.57 29.63 13.62
CA LEU A 6 -21.96 28.38 14.06
C LEU A 6 -20.50 28.64 14.50
N ILE A 7 -19.76 29.43 13.72
CA ILE A 7 -18.38 29.83 14.04
C ILE A 7 -18.34 30.69 15.30
N GLU A 8 -19.26 31.66 15.46
CA GLU A 8 -19.38 32.49 16.65
C GLU A 8 -19.72 31.66 17.91
N TYR A 9 -20.65 30.70 17.81
CA TYR A 9 -20.99 29.77 18.89
C TYR A 9 -19.79 28.90 19.30
N ILE A 10 -19.13 28.25 18.34
CA ILE A 10 -17.94 27.40 18.59
C ILE A 10 -16.83 28.24 19.24
N THR A 11 -16.56 29.44 18.71
CA THR A 11 -15.53 30.35 19.25
C THR A 11 -15.84 30.77 20.69
N SER A 12 -17.12 30.96 21.03
CA SER A 12 -17.55 31.20 22.41
C SER A 12 -17.32 29.99 23.31
N CYS A 13 -17.67 28.78 22.87
CA CYS A 13 -17.45 27.55 23.64
C CYS A 13 -15.95 27.29 23.91
N VAL A 14 -15.08 27.47 22.90
CA VAL A 14 -13.62 27.35 23.04
C VAL A 14 -13.06 28.38 24.03
N LYS A 15 -13.51 29.66 23.96
CA LYS A 15 -13.12 30.70 24.93
C LYS A 15 -13.55 30.40 26.37
N ASN A 16 -14.63 29.65 26.55
CA ASN A 16 -15.11 29.18 27.86
C ASN A 16 -14.45 27.86 28.31
N GLY A 17 -13.43 27.36 27.59
CA GLY A 17 -12.65 26.18 27.98
C GLY A 17 -13.34 24.84 27.71
N ILE A 18 -14.42 24.81 26.92
CA ILE A 18 -15.08 23.56 26.51
C ILE A 18 -14.19 22.86 25.47
N SER A 19 -13.96 21.55 25.64
CA SER A 19 -13.12 20.78 24.71
C SER A 19 -13.76 20.66 23.32
N ARG A 20 -12.91 20.63 22.28
CA ARG A 20 -13.33 20.51 20.88
C ARG A 20 -14.30 19.35 20.68
N ASP A 21 -13.94 18.18 21.18
CA ASP A 21 -14.70 16.93 21.08
C ASP A 21 -16.11 17.05 21.71
N ALA A 22 -16.25 17.79 22.80
CA ALA A 22 -17.55 18.01 23.45
C ALA A 22 -18.44 18.96 22.62
N ILE A 23 -17.86 20.00 22.01
CA ILE A 23 -18.56 20.91 21.10
C ILE A 23 -19.03 20.15 19.84
N GLU A 24 -18.16 19.28 19.30
CA GLU A 24 -18.45 18.45 18.13
C GLU A 24 -19.62 17.49 18.41
N GLN A 25 -19.57 16.74 19.53
CA GLN A 25 -20.65 15.83 19.93
C GLN A 25 -21.98 16.56 20.18
N GLU A 26 -21.96 17.72 20.84
CA GLU A 26 -23.18 18.51 21.11
C GLU A 26 -23.85 19.02 19.83
N LEU A 27 -23.06 19.49 18.86
CA LEU A 27 -23.56 19.97 17.56
C LEU A 27 -24.10 18.83 16.69
N LEU A 28 -23.38 17.71 16.60
CA LEU A 28 -23.83 16.52 15.87
C LEU A 28 -25.12 15.94 16.47
N ARG A 29 -25.20 15.85 17.82
CA ARG A 29 -26.41 15.46 18.56
C ARG A 29 -27.57 16.42 18.34
N SER A 30 -27.28 17.70 18.10
CA SER A 30 -28.27 18.73 17.77
C SER A 30 -28.68 18.76 16.30
N GLY A 31 -28.21 17.81 15.48
CA GLY A 31 -28.62 17.65 14.08
C GLY A 31 -27.87 18.54 13.08
N TRP A 32 -26.75 19.16 13.46
CA TRP A 32 -25.92 19.90 12.50
C TRP A 32 -25.18 18.97 11.54
N ASN A 33 -24.98 19.43 10.31
CA ASN A 33 -24.24 18.71 9.27
C ASN A 33 -22.77 18.50 9.69
N PRO A 34 -22.24 17.26 9.68
CA PRO A 34 -20.84 16.99 10.06
C PRO A 34 -19.81 17.81 9.29
N ALA A 35 -20.05 18.12 8.01
CA ALA A 35 -19.13 18.91 7.21
C ALA A 35 -19.04 20.37 7.68
N ASP A 36 -20.19 20.98 8.01
CA ASP A 36 -20.26 22.36 8.52
C ASP A 36 -19.72 22.45 9.96
N VAL A 37 -19.93 21.41 10.78
CA VAL A 37 -19.31 21.30 12.12
C VAL A 37 -17.78 21.22 12.00
N ALA A 38 -17.25 20.41 11.08
CA ALA A 38 -15.81 20.28 10.86
C ALA A 38 -15.17 21.57 10.28
N GLU A 39 -15.80 22.22 9.30
CA GLU A 39 -15.36 23.53 8.76
C GLU A 39 -15.33 24.57 9.89
N GLY A 40 -16.42 24.69 10.68
CA GLY A 40 -16.54 25.64 11.79
C GLY A 40 -15.54 25.41 12.93
N LEU A 41 -15.30 24.15 13.32
CA LEU A 41 -14.31 23.81 14.36
C LEU A 41 -12.87 24.10 13.92
N ASN A 42 -12.57 24.01 12.61
CA ASN A 42 -11.24 24.37 12.08
C ASN A 42 -11.06 25.89 12.05
N THR A 43 -12.02 26.63 11.48
CA THR A 43 -11.95 28.10 11.39
C THR A 43 -11.92 28.76 12.77
N ALA A 44 -12.65 28.25 13.75
CA ALA A 44 -12.62 28.77 15.12
C ALA A 44 -11.25 28.56 15.80
N CYS A 45 -10.55 27.45 15.54
CA CYS A 45 -9.20 27.22 16.06
C CYS A 45 -8.21 28.27 15.52
N GLU A 46 -8.23 28.56 14.21
CA GLU A 46 -7.36 29.58 13.61
C GLU A 46 -7.54 30.95 14.29
N MET A 47 -8.79 31.36 14.54
CA MET A 47 -9.14 32.63 15.22
C MET A 47 -8.71 32.71 16.70
N THR A 48 -8.27 31.62 17.32
CA THR A 48 -7.78 31.60 18.72
C THR A 48 -6.25 31.61 18.84
N THR A 49 -5.51 31.52 17.73
CA THR A 49 -4.05 31.67 17.74
C THR A 49 -3.65 33.14 17.79
N PRO A 50 -2.70 33.56 18.66
CA PRO A 50 -2.25 34.95 18.69
C PRO A 50 -1.50 35.35 17.42
N ARG A 51 -1.95 36.41 16.74
CA ARG A 51 -1.12 37.12 15.76
C ARG A 51 -0.04 37.91 16.49
N GLU A 52 1.22 37.62 16.20
CA GLU A 52 2.33 38.45 16.69
C GLU A 52 2.23 39.87 16.11
N THR A 53 2.12 40.86 17.01
CA THR A 53 2.27 42.27 16.67
C THR A 53 3.74 42.68 16.75
N PRO A 54 4.30 43.42 15.78
CA PRO A 54 5.68 43.89 15.87
C PRO A 54 5.87 44.84 17.06
N PRO A 55 7.04 44.84 17.73
CA PRO A 55 7.29 45.66 18.91
C PRO A 55 7.34 47.17 18.56
N PRO A 56 6.94 48.06 19.48
CA PRO A 56 6.96 49.50 19.25
C PRO A 56 8.38 50.08 19.25
N VAL A 57 8.60 51.08 18.39
CA VAL A 57 9.82 51.89 18.40
C VAL A 57 9.79 52.83 19.62
N SER A 58 10.82 52.80 20.45
CA SER A 58 11.02 53.74 21.55
C SER A 58 12.37 54.44 21.42
N ILE A 59 12.37 55.77 21.59
CA ILE A 59 13.54 56.65 21.50
C ILE A 59 13.73 57.32 22.86
N SER A 60 14.93 57.25 23.45
CA SER A 60 15.68 58.42 23.98
C SER A 60 16.82 58.08 24.95
N ASN A 61 17.94 58.79 24.73
CA ASN A 61 18.87 59.43 25.69
C ASN A 61 19.62 58.64 26.79
N ASN A 62 20.96 58.75 26.73
CA ASN A 62 21.94 59.20 27.75
C ASN A 62 21.52 59.20 29.24
N GLU A 63 22.39 58.90 30.22
CA GLU A 63 23.74 59.48 30.42
C GLU A 63 24.55 58.71 31.52
N SER A 64 25.90 58.79 31.51
CA SER A 64 26.91 58.68 32.62
C SER A 64 26.84 57.53 33.69
N GLU A 65 27.89 57.05 34.40
CA GLU A 65 29.35 57.34 34.46
C GLU A 65 30.17 56.16 35.11
N SER A 66 31.49 56.35 35.34
CA SER A 66 32.38 55.65 36.32
C SER A 66 33.11 54.31 36.00
N ASP A 67 34.15 54.42 35.16
CA ASP A 67 35.59 54.17 35.47
C ASP A 67 36.20 52.80 35.95
N ALA A 68 37.51 52.68 35.69
CA ALA A 68 38.58 51.93 36.38
C ALA A 68 38.93 50.46 36.00
N GLY A 69 40.05 50.28 35.26
CA GLY A 69 41.10 49.33 35.71
C GLY A 69 41.86 48.43 34.71
N LYS A 70 42.98 48.92 34.12
CA LYS A 70 44.25 48.22 33.71
C LYS A 70 44.16 46.93 32.83
N VAL A 71 44.72 46.82 31.62
CA VAL A 71 46.10 47.06 31.11
C VAL A 71 47.17 46.01 31.51
N SER A 72 47.45 45.04 30.61
CA SER A 72 48.78 44.57 30.12
C SER A 72 48.61 43.22 29.39
N ALA A 73 48.81 43.05 28.08
CA ALA A 73 50.05 43.16 27.26
C ALA A 73 50.77 41.80 27.06
N ALA A 74 50.99 41.42 25.80
CA ALA A 74 51.83 40.29 25.38
C ALA A 74 53.30 40.72 25.21
N PRO A 75 54.23 39.75 25.03
CA PRO A 75 55.00 39.78 23.78
C PRO A 75 55.29 38.37 23.17
N ALA A 76 55.89 38.36 21.97
CA ALA A 76 56.27 37.16 21.21
C ALA A 76 57.79 36.86 21.29
N GLY A 77 58.27 35.70 20.81
CA GLY A 77 59.73 35.44 20.71
C GLY A 77 60.21 34.03 20.31
N LEU A 78 60.28 33.77 19.00
CA LEU A 78 60.98 32.71 18.24
C LEU A 78 62.07 31.78 18.90
N SER A 79 62.03 30.50 18.48
CA SER A 79 63.15 29.69 17.89
C SER A 79 64.28 29.07 18.77
N THR A 80 64.43 27.73 18.73
CA THR A 80 65.58 27.06 18.00
C THR A 80 65.52 25.53 17.82
N ARG A 81 65.68 25.11 16.54
CA ARG A 81 66.23 23.88 15.90
C ARG A 81 66.58 22.55 16.66
N LYS A 82 66.04 21.46 16.08
CA LYS A 82 66.69 20.20 15.58
C LYS A 82 67.28 19.13 16.53
N LYS A 83 66.81 17.88 16.32
CA LYS A 83 67.58 16.77 15.69
C LYS A 83 66.63 15.87 14.88
N SER A 84 67.14 14.95 14.04
CA SER A 84 66.34 14.33 12.95
C SER A 84 66.84 12.95 12.48
N VAL A 85 65.91 12.08 12.08
CA VAL A 85 66.07 10.92 11.17
C VAL A 85 64.73 10.75 10.41
N GLY A 86 64.66 10.44 9.10
CA GLY A 86 65.77 10.45 8.13
C GLY A 86 65.46 10.03 6.68
N ILE A 87 64.39 9.27 6.39
CA ILE A 87 64.16 8.59 5.08
C ILE A 87 62.69 8.72 4.65
N VAL A 88 62.25 9.07 3.42
CA VAL A 88 62.85 9.36 2.07
C VAL A 88 63.20 8.11 1.24
N ILE A 89 62.61 7.79 0.07
CA ILE A 89 61.55 8.42 -0.79
C ILE A 89 60.32 7.47 -0.91
N VAL A 90 59.39 7.40 -1.91
CA VAL A 90 59.22 7.90 -3.31
C VAL A 90 57.72 8.10 -3.64
N ALA A 91 57.36 8.53 -4.86
CA ALA A 91 56.00 8.56 -5.41
C ALA A 91 55.99 8.18 -6.92
N GLY A 92 54.83 7.83 -7.50
CA GLY A 92 54.72 7.52 -8.93
C GLY A 92 53.28 7.49 -9.47
N ILE A 93 53.01 8.27 -10.51
CA ILE A 93 51.78 8.25 -11.33
C ILE A 93 52.16 7.73 -12.72
N VAL A 94 51.33 6.89 -13.33
CA VAL A 94 51.48 6.48 -14.74
C VAL A 94 50.13 6.59 -15.45
N PHE A 95 50.11 7.38 -16.53
CA PHE A 95 49.06 7.39 -17.54
C PHE A 95 49.33 6.28 -18.56
N PHE A 96 48.28 5.69 -19.14
CA PHE A 96 48.40 5.04 -20.45
C PHE A 96 47.37 5.59 -21.43
N VAL A 97 47.87 6.06 -22.57
CA VAL A 97 47.12 6.37 -23.79
C VAL A 97 47.64 5.40 -24.85
N VAL A 98 46.73 4.76 -25.58
CA VAL A 98 47.07 4.00 -26.80
C VAL A 98 46.10 4.44 -27.90
N VAL A 99 46.66 4.68 -29.08
CA VAL A 99 45.95 5.15 -30.29
C VAL A 99 46.39 4.28 -31.46
N GLY A 100 45.45 3.96 -32.36
CA GLY A 100 45.74 3.41 -33.69
C GLY A 100 45.19 2.01 -33.91
N GLY A 101 44.52 1.82 -35.04
CA GLY A 101 44.24 0.50 -35.62
C GLY A 101 44.98 0.32 -36.95
N VAL A 102 44.70 -0.77 -37.68
CA VAL A 102 44.60 -0.88 -39.16
C VAL A 102 44.53 -2.37 -39.56
N ALA A 103 43.31 -2.78 -39.91
CA ALA A 103 42.82 -3.60 -41.03
C ALA A 103 43.65 -4.70 -41.77
N ILE A 104 42.88 -5.47 -42.56
CA ILE A 104 43.22 -6.36 -43.71
C ILE A 104 43.55 -7.83 -43.38
N GLY A 105 42.74 -8.76 -43.92
CA GLY A 105 42.99 -10.22 -43.93
C GLY A 105 41.80 -11.03 -44.45
N TRP A 106 41.72 -11.27 -45.76
CA TRP A 106 40.56 -11.91 -46.42
C TRP A 106 40.55 -13.45 -46.38
N SER A 107 39.36 -14.05 -46.34
CA SER A 107 39.02 -15.25 -47.13
C SER A 107 37.49 -15.39 -47.32
N LEU A 108 37.04 -16.11 -48.35
CA LEU A 108 35.62 -16.30 -48.69
C LEU A 108 35.18 -17.76 -48.54
N SER A 109 33.95 -17.98 -48.07
CA SER A 109 33.08 -19.01 -48.63
C SER A 109 31.59 -18.68 -48.45
N SER A 110 30.96 -18.25 -49.54
CA SER A 110 29.53 -18.26 -49.86
C SER A 110 28.49 -18.84 -48.85
N GLY A 111 27.44 -18.06 -48.57
CA GLY A 111 26.16 -18.36 -49.22
C GLY A 111 24.88 -18.46 -48.36
N GLN A 112 24.18 -17.33 -48.18
CA GLN A 112 22.72 -17.20 -47.91
C GLN A 112 22.17 -17.79 -46.59
N LYS A 113 21.24 -17.16 -45.85
CA LYS A 113 20.47 -15.90 -45.98
C LYS A 113 20.31 -15.29 -44.56
N GLU A 114 20.38 -13.96 -44.38
CA GLU A 114 19.23 -13.03 -44.23
C GLU A 114 18.19 -13.49 -43.17
N ASP A 115 17.90 -12.74 -42.09
CA ASP A 115 18.28 -11.36 -41.76
C ASP A 115 18.43 -11.07 -40.23
N LYS A 116 18.79 -9.84 -39.89
CA LYS A 116 19.23 -9.28 -38.59
C LYS A 116 18.08 -9.12 -37.57
N SER A 117 18.25 -9.10 -36.24
CA SER A 117 19.39 -8.94 -35.30
C SER A 117 19.97 -7.52 -35.06
N VAL A 118 19.36 -6.76 -34.13
CA VAL A 118 19.89 -5.55 -33.46
C VAL A 118 19.34 -5.61 -32.01
N LEU A 119 20.08 -5.88 -30.92
CA LEU A 119 21.29 -5.27 -30.33
C LEU A 119 21.06 -3.84 -29.81
N SER A 120 21.50 -3.40 -28.62
CA SER A 120 22.03 -4.05 -27.39
C SER A 120 22.22 -2.95 -26.31
N SER A 121 22.88 -3.29 -25.18
CA SER A 121 23.53 -2.39 -24.19
C SER A 121 22.65 -1.39 -23.41
N GLU A 122 22.98 -0.93 -22.18
CA GLU A 122 23.92 -1.31 -21.09
C GLU A 122 23.41 -0.58 -19.82
N GLY A 123 23.75 -0.92 -18.57
CA GLY A 123 24.62 -1.95 -17.99
C GLY A 123 24.54 -1.87 -16.44
N ASP A 124 25.40 -2.63 -15.73
CA ASP A 124 25.83 -2.55 -14.31
C ASP A 124 24.84 -2.15 -13.18
N GLY A 125 24.82 -2.78 -12.00
CA GLY A 125 25.68 -3.85 -11.47
C GLY A 125 26.17 -3.56 -10.05
N ASN A 126 25.55 -4.17 -9.03
CA ASN A 126 26.17 -4.32 -7.69
C ASN A 126 25.54 -5.51 -6.95
N GLU A 127 26.33 -6.17 -6.10
CA GLU A 127 26.02 -7.48 -5.52
C GLU A 127 25.59 -7.38 -4.05
N ASN A 128 24.71 -8.29 -3.63
CA ASN A 128 24.66 -8.84 -2.27
C ASN A 128 23.87 -10.16 -2.33
N GLU A 129 24.51 -11.27 -1.96
CA GLU A 129 23.93 -12.60 -2.12
C GLU A 129 22.80 -12.86 -1.11
N VAL A 130 21.62 -13.20 -1.63
CA VAL A 130 20.58 -13.92 -0.86
C VAL A 130 20.73 -15.41 -1.19
N PRO A 131 20.67 -16.33 -0.21
CA PRO A 131 20.92 -17.75 -0.47
C PRO A 131 20.02 -18.30 -1.58
N ALA A 132 20.63 -19.05 -2.52
CA ALA A 132 19.95 -19.58 -3.68
C ALA A 132 18.87 -20.60 -3.29
N VAL A 133 17.63 -20.13 -3.13
CA VAL A 133 16.45 -20.97 -3.29
C VAL A 133 16.50 -21.51 -4.71
N SER A 134 16.54 -22.83 -4.86
CA SER A 134 16.66 -23.48 -6.16
C SER A 134 15.56 -23.01 -7.10
N GLN A 135 15.95 -22.44 -8.25
CA GLN A 135 15.02 -22.18 -9.35
C GLN A 135 14.45 -23.53 -9.81
N PHE A 136 13.22 -23.81 -9.39
CA PHE A 136 12.40 -24.84 -10.03
C PHE A 136 11.90 -24.26 -11.35
N ASP A 137 12.20 -24.93 -12.47
CA ASP A 137 11.77 -24.51 -13.80
C ASP A 137 10.28 -24.13 -13.80
N SER A 138 9.99 -22.91 -14.25
CA SER A 138 8.63 -22.38 -14.38
C SER A 138 7.83 -23.04 -15.49
N ASP A 139 8.52 -23.73 -16.40
CA ASP A 139 8.04 -24.02 -17.75
C ASP A 139 7.44 -25.44 -17.88
N THR A 140 7.22 -26.12 -16.74
CA THR A 140 6.65 -27.47 -16.69
C THR A 140 5.32 -27.48 -15.92
N PRO A 141 4.21 -27.97 -16.51
CA PRO A 141 2.96 -28.19 -15.81
C PRO A 141 3.14 -29.07 -14.56
N ARG A 142 2.80 -28.53 -13.39
CA ARG A 142 2.93 -29.23 -12.11
C ARG A 142 1.79 -30.23 -11.96
N ALA A 143 1.96 -31.45 -12.46
CA ALA A 143 1.02 -32.54 -12.23
C ALA A 143 0.78 -32.80 -10.72
N ASN A 144 -0.38 -33.36 -10.36
CA ASN A 144 -0.70 -33.77 -8.99
C ASN A 144 0.45 -34.61 -8.41
N ARG A 145 1.02 -34.15 -7.29
CA ARG A 145 2.14 -34.84 -6.62
C ARG A 145 1.87 -35.03 -5.13
N GLN A 146 2.41 -36.09 -4.57
CA GLN A 146 2.44 -36.27 -3.12
C GLN A 146 3.31 -35.16 -2.47
N ALA A 147 2.93 -34.72 -1.28
CA ALA A 147 3.76 -33.83 -0.49
C ALA A 147 4.94 -34.60 0.14
N THR A 148 6.07 -33.92 0.31
CA THR A 148 7.17 -34.38 1.16
C THR A 148 7.06 -33.75 2.54
N LYS A 149 7.78 -34.29 3.54
CA LYS A 149 7.84 -33.69 4.88
C LYS A 149 8.28 -32.21 4.82
N GLN A 150 9.27 -31.89 4.00
CA GLN A 150 9.78 -30.53 3.79
C GLN A 150 8.74 -29.58 3.17
N ASP A 151 7.88 -30.08 2.26
CA ASP A 151 6.79 -29.26 1.71
C ASP A 151 5.78 -28.86 2.79
N ILE A 152 5.44 -29.78 3.70
CA ILE A 152 4.50 -29.51 4.80
C ILE A 152 5.15 -28.61 5.86
N GLU A 153 6.45 -28.78 6.14
CA GLU A 153 7.22 -27.86 6.99
C GLU A 153 7.20 -26.43 6.40
N GLN A 154 7.51 -26.27 5.12
CA GLN A 154 7.49 -24.97 4.44
C GLN A 154 6.08 -24.36 4.37
N TYR A 155 5.05 -25.15 4.07
CA TYR A 155 3.65 -24.70 4.10
C TYR A 155 3.26 -24.21 5.51
N ASN A 156 3.69 -24.94 6.55
CA ASN A 156 3.40 -24.59 7.93
C ASN A 156 4.09 -23.28 8.37
N GLU A 157 5.31 -23.02 7.90
CA GLU A 157 6.00 -21.73 8.09
C GLU A 157 5.34 -20.57 7.33
N GLN A 158 4.87 -20.82 6.09
CA GLN A 158 4.06 -19.85 5.34
C GLN A 158 2.76 -19.51 6.06
N CYS A 159 2.06 -20.50 6.63
CA CYS A 159 0.88 -20.26 7.44
C CYS A 159 1.19 -19.38 8.66
N LYS A 160 2.24 -19.73 9.40
CA LYS A 160 2.66 -19.02 10.61
C LYS A 160 3.02 -17.56 10.33
N SER A 161 3.83 -17.30 9.31
CA SER A 161 4.21 -15.93 8.89
C SER A 161 3.00 -15.13 8.36
N ALA A 162 2.04 -15.78 7.71
CA ALA A 162 0.74 -15.19 7.35
C ALA A 162 -0.25 -15.06 8.53
N GLY A 163 0.11 -15.52 9.74
CA GLY A 163 -0.70 -15.39 10.97
C GLY A 163 -1.79 -16.45 11.19
N PHE A 164 -1.76 -17.55 10.42
CA PHE A 164 -2.68 -18.69 10.52
C PHE A 164 -2.02 -19.90 11.19
N SER A 165 -2.76 -20.67 12.00
CA SER A 165 -2.33 -22.06 12.27
C SER A 165 -2.43 -22.87 10.98
N SER A 166 -1.39 -23.63 10.64
CA SER A 166 -1.57 -24.70 9.65
C SER A 166 -2.50 -25.79 10.20
N PRO A 167 -3.44 -26.32 9.39
CA PRO A 167 -4.25 -27.48 9.74
C PRO A 167 -3.53 -28.82 9.53
N LEU A 168 -2.25 -28.81 9.12
CA LEU A 168 -1.53 -29.96 8.60
C LEU A 168 -0.49 -30.51 9.59
N SER A 169 -0.47 -31.83 9.75
CA SER A 169 0.52 -32.56 10.53
C SER A 169 1.76 -32.85 9.69
N VAL A 170 2.95 -32.50 10.20
CA VAL A 170 4.23 -32.75 9.52
C VAL A 170 4.58 -34.24 9.49
N ASP A 171 4.11 -35.03 10.44
CA ASP A 171 4.40 -36.47 10.49
C ASP A 171 3.43 -37.29 9.62
N ASP A 172 2.23 -36.77 9.38
CA ASP A 172 1.26 -37.35 8.43
C ASP A 172 1.46 -36.85 6.98
N PHE A 173 2.66 -36.35 6.64
CA PHE A 173 2.93 -35.70 5.34
C PHE A 173 2.51 -36.52 4.10
N ALA A 174 2.56 -37.85 4.20
CA ALA A 174 2.20 -38.78 3.13
C ALA A 174 0.69 -38.82 2.81
N ASP A 175 -0.16 -38.34 3.71
CA ASP A 175 -1.61 -38.27 3.53
C ASP A 175 -2.03 -37.06 2.65
N TYR A 176 -1.09 -36.14 2.36
CA TYR A 176 -1.33 -34.94 1.56
C TYR A 176 -0.75 -35.01 0.14
N SER A 177 -1.42 -34.33 -0.79
CA SER A 177 -0.99 -34.11 -2.16
C SER A 177 -1.24 -32.67 -2.59
N PHE A 178 -0.36 -32.11 -3.42
CA PHE A 178 -0.61 -30.86 -4.12
C PHE A 178 -1.49 -31.14 -5.34
N VAL A 179 -2.56 -30.37 -5.47
CA VAL A 179 -3.39 -30.36 -6.68
C VAL A 179 -2.71 -29.47 -7.70
N GLY A 180 -2.47 -30.04 -8.88
CA GLY A 180 -1.69 -29.44 -9.94
C GLY A 180 -2.45 -28.39 -10.74
N ASP A 181 -1.70 -27.40 -11.23
CA ASP A 181 -2.18 -26.51 -12.28
C ASP A 181 -2.31 -27.30 -13.61
N PRO A 182 -3.34 -27.04 -14.43
CA PRO A 182 -3.53 -27.72 -15.71
C PRO A 182 -2.40 -27.36 -16.70
N PRO A 183 -2.13 -28.22 -17.71
CA PRO A 183 -1.15 -27.90 -18.74
C PRO A 183 -1.53 -26.63 -19.50
N ILE A 184 -0.54 -25.76 -19.71
CA ILE A 184 -0.68 -24.51 -20.46
C ILE A 184 -1.05 -24.85 -21.91
N PRO A 185 -2.13 -24.28 -22.48
CA PRO A 185 -2.46 -24.44 -23.89
C PRO A 185 -1.38 -23.84 -24.81
N ASP A 186 -1.14 -24.48 -25.96
CA ASP A 186 -0.12 -24.06 -26.95
C ASP A 186 -0.37 -22.65 -27.54
N ASP A 187 -1.54 -22.05 -27.30
CA ASP A 187 -1.96 -20.72 -27.78
C ASP A 187 -2.00 -19.63 -26.68
N ALA A 188 -1.54 -19.92 -25.47
CA ALA A 188 -1.51 -18.96 -24.36
C ALA A 188 -0.36 -17.92 -24.46
N ASP A 189 -0.70 -16.63 -24.39
CA ASP A 189 0.30 -15.55 -24.42
C ASP A 189 1.11 -15.48 -23.10
N MET A 190 2.37 -15.89 -23.19
CA MET A 190 3.32 -15.95 -22.08
C MET A 190 3.68 -14.57 -21.48
N ALA A 191 3.39 -13.46 -22.16
CA ALA A 191 3.67 -12.11 -21.65
C ALA A 191 2.82 -11.72 -20.41
N SER A 192 1.77 -12.48 -20.13
CA SER A 192 0.84 -12.25 -19.01
C SER A 192 1.37 -12.63 -17.63
N ASN A 193 2.52 -13.31 -17.54
CA ASN A 193 2.99 -14.00 -16.33
C ASN A 193 3.45 -13.08 -15.19
N ARG A 194 2.50 -12.53 -14.43
CA ARG A 194 2.71 -11.87 -13.14
C ARG A 194 1.78 -12.49 -12.08
N TYR A 195 2.37 -12.89 -10.96
CA TYR A 195 1.73 -13.51 -9.78
C TYR A 195 1.42 -15.01 -9.84
N HIS A 196 2.33 -15.85 -10.34
CA HIS A 196 2.52 -17.20 -9.77
C HIS A 196 3.12 -17.11 -8.35
N LEU A 197 2.34 -16.59 -7.40
CA LEU A 197 2.67 -16.66 -5.98
C LEU A 197 2.50 -18.12 -5.53
N ILE A 198 3.52 -18.68 -4.88
CA ILE A 198 3.64 -20.12 -4.58
C ILE A 198 2.69 -20.50 -3.43
N PHE A 199 1.39 -20.65 -3.74
CA PHE A 199 0.33 -21.05 -2.81
C PHE A 199 -0.67 -21.99 -3.52
N SER A 200 -0.17 -23.12 -4.04
CA SER A 200 -0.99 -24.15 -4.69
C SER A 200 -2.03 -24.75 -3.73
N TYR A 201 -3.13 -25.26 -4.30
CA TYR A 201 -4.10 -26.05 -3.54
C TYR A 201 -3.46 -27.35 -3.04
N LEU A 202 -3.74 -27.72 -1.79
CA LEU A 202 -3.32 -28.99 -1.18
C LEU A 202 -4.58 -29.80 -0.84
N GLN A 203 -4.50 -31.12 -0.81
CA GLN A 203 -5.61 -31.96 -0.35
C GLN A 203 -5.15 -33.22 0.39
N ASP A 204 -5.96 -33.64 1.35
CA ASP A 204 -5.99 -35.00 1.91
C ASP A 204 -7.25 -35.76 1.43
N LYS A 205 -7.39 -37.02 1.83
CA LYS A 205 -8.53 -37.89 1.46
C LYS A 205 -9.92 -37.38 1.88
N ASN A 206 -10.01 -36.37 2.75
CA ASN A 206 -11.26 -35.81 3.28
C ASN A 206 -11.43 -34.30 2.98
N ARG A 207 -10.34 -33.54 2.77
CA ARG A 207 -10.36 -32.07 2.70
C ARG A 207 -9.41 -31.52 1.64
N VAL A 208 -9.84 -30.46 0.97
CA VAL A 208 -9.00 -29.57 0.16
C VAL A 208 -8.68 -28.31 0.96
N TYR A 209 -7.50 -27.74 0.75
CA TYR A 209 -6.98 -26.56 1.44
C TYR A 209 -6.49 -25.50 0.43
N TYR A 210 -6.79 -24.24 0.72
CA TYR A 210 -6.24 -23.08 0.03
C TYR A 210 -5.78 -22.06 1.06
N TYR A 211 -4.53 -21.59 0.95
CA TYR A 211 -3.93 -20.59 1.84
C TYR A 211 -4.22 -20.84 3.33
N CYS A 212 -3.81 -22.02 3.81
CA CYS A 212 -3.91 -22.48 5.21
C CYS A 212 -5.35 -22.70 5.74
N GLN A 213 -6.38 -22.56 4.90
CA GLN A 213 -7.78 -22.79 5.25
C GLN A 213 -8.32 -24.00 4.49
N ALA A 214 -9.02 -24.89 5.19
CA ALA A 214 -9.82 -25.93 4.55
C ALA A 214 -10.97 -25.29 3.77
N ILE A 215 -11.33 -25.87 2.63
CA ILE A 215 -12.41 -25.39 1.76
C ILE A 215 -13.69 -26.13 2.13
N ASP A 216 -14.60 -25.44 2.80
CA ASP A 216 -15.91 -26.01 3.18
C ASP A 216 -16.68 -26.49 1.94
N GLY A 217 -17.09 -27.77 1.95
CA GLY A 217 -17.87 -28.39 0.89
C GLY A 217 -17.07 -28.88 -0.33
N ALA A 218 -15.74 -28.76 -0.34
CA ALA A 218 -14.90 -29.32 -1.41
C ALA A 218 -14.83 -30.86 -1.38
N ASP A 219 -14.85 -31.48 -2.55
CA ASP A 219 -14.68 -32.92 -2.78
C ASP A 219 -13.28 -33.25 -3.34
N PRO A 220 -12.32 -33.70 -2.51
CA PRO A 220 -10.95 -33.99 -2.97
C PRO A 220 -10.87 -35.03 -4.09
N ALA A 221 -11.87 -35.93 -4.17
CA ALA A 221 -11.92 -36.97 -5.19
C ALA A 221 -12.26 -36.45 -6.60
N SER A 222 -12.74 -35.21 -6.72
CA SER A 222 -13.00 -34.57 -8.03
C SER A 222 -12.50 -33.13 -8.14
N PHE A 223 -11.72 -32.65 -7.16
CA PHE A 223 -11.19 -31.28 -7.17
C PHE A 223 -10.10 -31.09 -8.23
N VAL A 224 -10.24 -30.03 -9.02
CA VAL A 224 -9.39 -29.66 -10.14
C VAL A 224 -9.12 -28.16 -10.07
N VAL A 225 -7.85 -27.77 -9.97
CA VAL A 225 -7.42 -26.38 -10.13
C VAL A 225 -7.60 -25.98 -11.60
N LEU A 226 -8.03 -24.75 -11.84
CA LEU A 226 -8.17 -24.20 -13.18
C LEU A 226 -7.05 -23.18 -13.41
N SER A 227 -7.33 -21.89 -13.45
CA SER A 227 -6.32 -20.84 -13.55
C SER A 227 -6.75 -19.59 -12.80
N GLU A 228 -5.84 -18.64 -12.60
CA GLU A 228 -6.10 -17.31 -12.00
C GLU A 228 -6.74 -17.34 -10.59
N GLY A 229 -6.56 -18.44 -9.86
CA GLY A 229 -7.14 -18.67 -8.53
C GLY A 229 -8.54 -19.29 -8.55
N TYR A 230 -9.06 -19.71 -9.72
CA TYR A 230 -10.27 -20.54 -9.80
C TYR A 230 -9.94 -22.04 -9.70
N ALA A 231 -10.90 -22.80 -9.18
CA ALA A 231 -10.91 -24.26 -9.17
C ALA A 231 -12.35 -24.79 -9.29
N LYS A 232 -12.55 -26.09 -9.44
CA LYS A 232 -13.88 -26.74 -9.34
C LYS A 232 -13.80 -28.19 -8.89
N ASP A 233 -14.90 -28.71 -8.39
CA ASP A 233 -15.14 -30.14 -8.22
C ASP A 233 -16.47 -30.55 -8.90
N LYS A 234 -16.96 -31.78 -8.67
CA LYS A 234 -18.22 -32.26 -9.26
C LYS A 234 -19.47 -31.52 -8.77
N ASN A 235 -19.40 -30.81 -7.64
CA ASN A 235 -20.51 -30.15 -6.95
C ASN A 235 -20.48 -28.62 -7.11
N ASN A 236 -19.30 -27.99 -7.04
CA ASN A 236 -19.14 -26.54 -7.01
C ASN A 236 -17.97 -26.04 -7.88
N ALA A 237 -18.03 -24.76 -8.26
CA ALA A 237 -16.84 -23.99 -8.67
C ALA A 237 -16.34 -23.14 -7.49
N TYR A 238 -15.07 -22.74 -7.51
CA TYR A 238 -14.37 -22.04 -6.43
C TYR A 238 -13.56 -20.86 -6.96
N TYR A 239 -13.37 -19.84 -6.11
CA TYR A 239 -12.35 -18.80 -6.26
C TYR A 239 -11.57 -18.66 -4.95
N GLY A 240 -10.29 -19.04 -4.96
CA GLY A 240 -9.50 -19.28 -3.76
C GLY A 240 -10.16 -20.32 -2.86
N TYR A 241 -10.37 -19.96 -1.58
CA TYR A 241 -11.04 -20.80 -0.57
C TYR A 241 -12.58 -20.73 -0.61
N ARG A 242 -13.20 -19.99 -1.54
CA ARG A 242 -14.64 -19.72 -1.53
C ARG A 242 -15.37 -20.46 -2.64
N ALA A 243 -16.43 -21.21 -2.29
CA ALA A 243 -17.39 -21.72 -3.26
C ALA A 243 -18.14 -20.57 -3.95
N ILE A 244 -18.30 -20.66 -5.26
CA ILE A 244 -19.05 -19.71 -6.09
C ILE A 244 -20.51 -20.18 -6.11
N ILE A 245 -21.31 -19.65 -5.18
CA ILE A 245 -22.71 -20.03 -4.99
C ILE A 245 -23.51 -19.79 -6.28
N GLY A 246 -24.18 -20.83 -6.78
CA GLY A 246 -24.99 -20.77 -8.00
C GLY A 246 -24.23 -21.02 -9.31
N ALA A 247 -22.94 -21.35 -9.25
CA ALA A 247 -22.17 -21.78 -10.43
C ALA A 247 -22.50 -23.22 -10.85
N ASP A 248 -22.45 -23.47 -12.15
CA ASP A 248 -22.57 -24.82 -12.73
C ASP A 248 -21.18 -25.41 -13.02
N PRO A 249 -20.60 -26.27 -12.15
CA PRO A 249 -19.26 -26.81 -12.35
C PRO A 249 -19.12 -27.62 -13.65
N ALA A 250 -20.20 -28.22 -14.15
CA ALA A 250 -20.17 -29.01 -15.38
C ALA A 250 -19.89 -28.15 -16.62
N SER A 251 -20.32 -26.89 -16.63
CA SER A 251 -20.05 -25.94 -17.71
C SER A 251 -19.07 -24.81 -17.33
N PHE A 252 -18.56 -24.78 -16.10
CA PHE A 252 -17.62 -23.76 -15.63
C PHE A 252 -16.25 -23.85 -16.33
N VAL A 253 -15.81 -22.73 -16.91
CA VAL A 253 -14.58 -22.54 -17.68
C VAL A 253 -13.96 -21.20 -17.28
N VAL A 254 -12.66 -21.18 -16.97
CA VAL A 254 -11.91 -19.91 -16.80
C VAL A 254 -11.56 -19.36 -18.18
N LEU A 255 -11.59 -18.04 -18.32
CA LEU A 255 -11.21 -17.34 -19.53
C LEU A 255 -9.78 -16.79 -19.35
N SER A 256 -9.66 -15.52 -18.97
CA SER A 256 -8.40 -14.87 -18.60
C SER A 256 -8.69 -13.54 -17.89
N GLU A 257 -7.63 -12.86 -17.42
CA GLU A 257 -7.66 -11.52 -16.81
C GLU A 257 -8.56 -11.40 -15.55
N GLY A 258 -8.84 -12.54 -14.91
CA GLY A 258 -9.72 -12.69 -13.74
C GLY A 258 -11.14 -13.14 -14.09
N TYR A 259 -11.50 -13.30 -15.36
CA TYR A 259 -12.83 -13.71 -15.81
C TYR A 259 -12.98 -15.23 -15.94
N ALA A 260 -14.17 -15.73 -15.59
CA ALA A 260 -14.61 -17.10 -15.86
C ALA A 260 -16.08 -17.08 -16.32
N LYS A 261 -16.62 -18.18 -16.84
CA LYS A 261 -18.06 -18.33 -17.11
C LYS A 261 -18.55 -19.76 -16.98
N ASP A 262 -19.84 -19.92 -16.80
CA ASP A 262 -20.57 -21.16 -17.04
C ASP A 262 -21.72 -20.90 -18.03
N LYS A 263 -22.63 -21.87 -18.25
CA LYS A 263 -23.77 -21.70 -19.18
C LYS A 263 -24.80 -20.65 -18.75
N ASN A 264 -24.83 -20.28 -17.46
CA ASN A 264 -25.81 -19.39 -16.86
C ASN A 264 -25.24 -17.98 -16.61
N HIS A 265 -23.97 -17.88 -16.22
CA HIS A 265 -23.36 -16.64 -15.71
C HIS A 265 -21.93 -16.42 -16.20
N VAL A 266 -21.51 -15.15 -16.17
CA VAL A 266 -20.09 -14.75 -16.23
C VAL A 266 -19.64 -14.32 -14.83
N TYR A 267 -18.37 -14.55 -14.53
CA TYR A 267 -17.73 -14.24 -13.26
C TYR A 267 -16.50 -13.35 -13.48
N TYR A 268 -16.19 -12.49 -12.50
CA TYR A 268 -14.89 -11.82 -12.39
C TYR A 268 -14.43 -11.85 -10.93
N LEU A 269 -13.26 -12.43 -10.69
CA LEU A 269 -12.69 -12.75 -9.37
C LEU A 269 -13.73 -13.42 -8.44
N GLY A 270 -14.39 -14.47 -8.97
CA GLY A 270 -15.40 -15.26 -8.25
C GLY A 270 -16.79 -14.62 -8.09
N LYS A 271 -17.03 -13.41 -8.60
CA LYS A 271 -18.33 -12.71 -8.46
C LYS A 271 -19.14 -12.65 -9.75
N ILE A 272 -20.45 -12.93 -9.66
CA ILE A 272 -21.41 -12.96 -10.79
C ILE A 272 -21.60 -11.58 -11.43
N ARG A 273 -21.45 -11.50 -12.76
CA ARG A 273 -21.71 -10.31 -13.58
C ARG A 273 -23.11 -10.39 -14.20
N THR A 274 -24.10 -9.94 -13.42
CA THR A 274 -25.54 -10.10 -13.72
C THR A 274 -26.03 -9.48 -15.03
N SER A 275 -25.28 -8.56 -15.65
CA SER A 275 -25.62 -7.98 -16.97
C SER A 275 -24.87 -8.62 -18.15
N ALA A 276 -23.97 -9.57 -17.91
CA ALA A 276 -23.15 -10.19 -18.94
C ALA A 276 -23.82 -11.41 -19.58
N ASP A 277 -23.79 -11.51 -20.91
CA ASP A 277 -24.30 -12.68 -21.65
C ASP A 277 -23.21 -13.75 -21.80
N PRO A 278 -23.23 -14.87 -21.04
CA PRO A 278 -22.19 -15.90 -21.11
C PRO A 278 -22.08 -16.55 -22.50
N ALA A 279 -23.15 -16.58 -23.28
CA ALA A 279 -23.13 -17.19 -24.62
C ALA A 279 -22.30 -16.36 -25.63
N SER A 280 -22.20 -15.04 -25.45
CA SER A 280 -21.41 -14.15 -26.32
C SER A 280 -20.22 -13.48 -25.64
N PHE A 281 -19.97 -13.74 -24.35
CA PHE A 281 -18.87 -13.14 -23.60
C PHE A 281 -17.48 -13.59 -24.09
N VAL A 282 -16.63 -12.61 -24.38
CA VAL A 282 -15.23 -12.71 -24.84
C VAL A 282 -14.36 -11.74 -24.01
N VAL A 283 -13.22 -12.23 -23.51
CA VAL A 283 -12.23 -11.40 -22.79
C VAL A 283 -11.31 -10.69 -23.78
N LEU A 284 -10.84 -9.51 -23.40
CA LEU A 284 -9.86 -8.70 -24.12
C LEU A 284 -8.65 -8.44 -23.21
N GLU A 285 -7.55 -7.91 -23.76
CA GLU A 285 -6.40 -7.46 -22.98
C GLU A 285 -6.75 -6.38 -21.92
N GLY A 286 -5.89 -6.19 -20.93
CA GLY A 286 -5.98 -5.07 -19.98
C GLY A 286 -7.20 -5.11 -19.05
N LYS A 287 -7.72 -6.32 -18.79
CA LYS A 287 -8.93 -6.59 -17.97
C LYS A 287 -10.22 -6.06 -18.58
N TYR A 288 -10.23 -5.74 -19.86
CA TYR A 288 -11.45 -5.48 -20.61
C TYR A 288 -12.11 -6.79 -21.07
N ALA A 289 -13.40 -6.74 -21.34
CA ALA A 289 -14.15 -7.85 -21.93
C ALA A 289 -15.40 -7.30 -22.62
N LYS A 290 -16.06 -8.09 -23.46
CA LYS A 290 -17.34 -7.71 -24.06
C LYS A 290 -18.25 -8.91 -24.35
N ASP A 291 -19.53 -8.65 -24.44
CA ASP A 291 -20.53 -9.54 -25.03
C ASP A 291 -21.23 -8.82 -26.20
N LYS A 292 -22.30 -9.41 -26.76
CA LYS A 292 -23.04 -8.82 -27.89
C LYS A 292 -23.76 -7.49 -27.58
N ASN A 293 -23.98 -7.18 -26.30
CA ASN A 293 -24.75 -6.04 -25.80
C ASN A 293 -23.87 -5.01 -25.06
N HIS A 294 -22.83 -5.48 -24.35
CA HIS A 294 -22.11 -4.68 -23.35
C HIS A 294 -20.58 -4.82 -23.44
N VAL A 295 -19.88 -3.81 -22.94
CA VAL A 295 -18.42 -3.84 -22.71
C VAL A 295 -18.15 -3.71 -21.21
N PHE A 296 -17.07 -4.33 -20.74
CA PHE A 296 -16.69 -4.42 -19.33
C PHE A 296 -15.21 -4.05 -19.12
N ARG A 297 -14.88 -3.51 -17.95
CA ARG A 297 -13.51 -3.31 -17.42
C ARG A 297 -13.45 -3.81 -15.98
N LYS A 298 -12.57 -4.77 -15.68
CA LYS A 298 -12.40 -5.35 -14.32
C LYS A 298 -13.75 -5.83 -13.74
N GLY A 299 -14.59 -6.46 -14.57
CA GLY A 299 -15.94 -6.92 -14.23
C GLY A 299 -17.05 -5.85 -14.23
N TRP A 300 -16.73 -4.57 -14.38
CA TRP A 300 -17.72 -3.48 -14.36
C TRP A 300 -18.13 -3.07 -15.78
N MET A 301 -19.43 -2.95 -16.02
CA MET A 301 -19.97 -2.54 -17.32
C MET A 301 -19.60 -1.08 -17.61
N ILE A 302 -19.08 -0.82 -18.81
CA ILE A 302 -18.83 0.52 -19.34
C ILE A 302 -20.17 1.03 -19.91
N ALA A 303 -20.68 2.14 -19.36
CA ALA A 303 -21.89 2.77 -19.87
C ALA A 303 -21.66 3.30 -21.29
N ASP A 304 -22.70 3.21 -22.13
CA ASP A 304 -22.77 3.78 -23.49
C ASP A 304 -21.67 3.35 -24.47
N ALA A 305 -20.93 2.29 -24.16
CA ALA A 305 -19.92 1.69 -25.04
C ALA A 305 -20.52 0.74 -26.07
N ASP A 306 -20.17 0.89 -27.35
CA ASP A 306 -20.57 0.00 -28.44
C ASP A 306 -19.63 -1.22 -28.57
N PRO A 307 -20.08 -2.46 -28.22
CA PRO A 307 -19.23 -3.64 -28.29
C PRO A 307 -18.76 -3.98 -29.71
N ALA A 308 -19.51 -3.57 -30.74
CA ALA A 308 -19.18 -3.86 -32.12
C ALA A 308 -17.98 -3.05 -32.64
N SER A 309 -17.75 -1.85 -32.09
CA SER A 309 -16.65 -0.95 -32.49
C SER A 309 -15.63 -0.63 -31.39
N PHE A 310 -15.77 -1.23 -30.19
CA PHE A 310 -14.84 -1.02 -29.08
C PHE A 310 -13.40 -1.49 -29.38
N VAL A 311 -12.45 -0.59 -29.13
CA VAL A 311 -11.00 -0.71 -29.33
C VAL A 311 -10.26 -0.20 -28.10
N ILE A 312 -9.22 -0.92 -27.67
CA ILE A 312 -8.33 -0.53 -26.57
C ILE A 312 -7.19 0.32 -27.14
N LEU A 313 -6.82 1.40 -26.45
CA LEU A 313 -5.71 2.31 -26.85
C LEU A 313 -4.56 2.29 -25.85
N SER A 314 -4.85 2.00 -24.57
CA SER A 314 -3.90 1.78 -23.47
C SER A 314 -4.67 1.28 -22.22
N GLU A 315 -3.97 0.94 -21.13
CA GLU A 315 -4.56 0.59 -19.82
C GLU A 315 -5.64 1.60 -19.35
N TYR A 316 -5.44 2.89 -19.65
CA TYR A 316 -6.30 3.98 -19.18
C TYR A 316 -7.30 4.48 -20.22
N TYR A 317 -7.11 4.19 -21.52
CA TYR A 317 -7.90 4.78 -22.60
C TYR A 317 -8.40 3.72 -23.59
N THR A 318 -9.68 3.80 -23.93
CA THR A 318 -10.33 2.99 -24.97
C THR A 318 -11.27 3.88 -25.79
N LYS A 319 -11.76 3.39 -26.92
CA LYS A 319 -12.76 4.09 -27.73
C LYS A 319 -13.71 3.14 -28.42
N ASP A 320 -14.81 3.66 -28.92
CA ASP A 320 -15.64 3.04 -29.94
C ASP A 320 -15.91 4.05 -31.08
N LYS A 321 -16.91 3.82 -31.93
CA LYS A 321 -17.26 4.74 -33.04
C LYS A 321 -17.90 6.07 -32.60
N ASN A 322 -18.45 6.14 -31.39
CA ASN A 322 -19.19 7.27 -30.82
C ASN A 322 -18.40 8.00 -29.73
N HIS A 323 -17.64 7.25 -28.93
CA HIS A 323 -17.09 7.73 -27.66
C HIS A 323 -15.61 7.37 -27.48
N VAL A 324 -14.89 8.22 -26.73
CA VAL A 324 -13.60 7.86 -26.12
C VAL A 324 -13.80 7.77 -24.62
N PHE A 325 -13.21 6.76 -23.98
CA PHE A 325 -13.32 6.53 -22.54
C PHE A 325 -11.96 6.65 -21.86
N ARG A 326 -11.95 7.30 -20.70
CA ARG A 326 -10.87 7.15 -19.71
C ARG A 326 -11.36 6.20 -18.61
N GLU A 327 -10.71 5.06 -18.46
CA GLU A 327 -10.96 4.06 -17.41
C GLU A 327 -12.41 3.53 -17.32
N GLY A 328 -13.19 3.64 -18.40
CA GLY A 328 -14.61 3.26 -18.45
C GLY A 328 -15.59 4.43 -18.22
N ARG A 329 -15.12 5.67 -18.18
CA ARG A 329 -15.96 6.88 -18.20
C ARG A 329 -15.73 7.65 -19.50
N ALA A 330 -16.80 8.07 -20.18
CA ALA A 330 -16.70 8.82 -21.43
C ALA A 330 -15.98 10.17 -21.20
N ILE A 331 -15.17 10.59 -22.18
CA ILE A 331 -14.49 11.89 -22.23
C ILE A 331 -15.37 12.84 -23.05
N THR A 332 -15.80 13.94 -22.42
CA THR A 332 -16.58 14.98 -23.09
C THR A 332 -15.78 15.62 -24.24
N ASP A 333 -16.46 15.88 -25.36
CA ASP A 333 -15.93 16.57 -26.55
C ASP A 333 -14.71 15.91 -27.24
N ALA A 334 -14.42 14.63 -26.95
CA ALA A 334 -13.38 13.85 -27.60
C ALA A 334 -13.83 13.22 -28.92
N ASP A 335 -13.09 13.47 -30.01
CA ASP A 335 -13.33 12.85 -31.31
C ASP A 335 -12.71 11.44 -31.37
N PRO A 336 -13.51 10.35 -31.42
CA PRO A 336 -12.98 8.99 -31.47
C PRO A 336 -12.23 8.69 -32.77
N VAL A 337 -12.48 9.42 -33.86
CA VAL A 337 -11.80 9.17 -35.14
C VAL A 337 -10.32 9.56 -35.03
N SER A 338 -10.02 10.77 -34.57
CA SER A 338 -8.64 11.29 -34.49
C SER A 338 -7.97 11.22 -33.11
N PHE A 339 -8.61 10.66 -32.07
CA PHE A 339 -8.00 10.52 -30.74
C PHE A 339 -6.74 9.64 -30.74
N VAL A 340 -5.66 10.18 -30.18
CA VAL A 340 -4.34 9.59 -30.01
C VAL A 340 -3.89 9.70 -28.55
N VAL A 341 -3.48 8.57 -27.96
CA VAL A 341 -2.82 8.53 -26.65
C VAL A 341 -1.36 8.98 -26.84
N LEU A 342 -0.87 9.87 -25.97
CA LEU A 342 0.52 10.35 -25.99
C LEU A 342 1.31 9.61 -24.90
N ARG A 343 1.74 10.31 -23.85
CA ARG A 343 2.40 9.73 -22.67
C ARG A 343 1.94 10.44 -21.39
N ASN A 344 2.10 9.79 -20.24
CA ASN A 344 1.87 10.35 -18.91
C ASN A 344 0.47 11.00 -18.73
N HIS A 345 -0.59 10.27 -19.11
CA HIS A 345 -1.99 10.72 -19.07
C HIS A 345 -2.34 11.91 -19.98
N TYR A 346 -1.44 12.34 -20.88
CA TYR A 346 -1.77 13.26 -21.95
C TYR A 346 -2.28 12.52 -23.19
N THR A 347 -3.29 13.08 -23.84
CA THR A 347 -3.86 12.61 -25.12
C THR A 347 -4.22 13.81 -25.99
N LYS A 348 -4.53 13.60 -27.27
CA LYS A 348 -5.11 14.65 -28.13
C LYS A 348 -5.97 14.06 -29.25
N ASP A 349 -6.81 14.89 -29.83
CA ASP A 349 -7.47 14.65 -31.11
C ASP A 349 -7.21 15.85 -32.06
N THR A 350 -8.01 16.03 -33.11
CA THR A 350 -7.88 17.15 -34.06
C THR A 350 -8.31 18.50 -33.47
N ASN A 351 -9.18 18.50 -32.45
CA ASN A 351 -9.83 19.69 -31.89
C ASN A 351 -9.26 20.08 -30.52
N HIS A 352 -8.79 19.11 -29.73
CA HIS A 352 -8.40 19.29 -28.34
C HIS A 352 -7.15 18.49 -27.95
N ALA A 353 -6.47 18.97 -26.90
CA ALA A 353 -5.51 18.18 -26.13
C ALA A 353 -6.04 18.02 -24.70
N TYR A 354 -5.73 16.90 -24.05
CA TYR A 354 -6.26 16.54 -22.74
C TYR A 354 -5.15 16.21 -21.76
N TYR A 355 -5.38 16.52 -20.48
CA TYR A 355 -4.65 15.94 -19.35
C TYR A 355 -5.62 15.13 -18.49
N ALA A 356 -5.33 13.84 -18.29
CA ALA A 356 -6.16 12.91 -17.54
C ALA A 356 -7.65 12.88 -17.96
N GLY A 357 -7.96 13.20 -19.23
CA GLY A 357 -9.32 13.26 -19.76
C GLY A 357 -10.05 14.60 -19.55
N GLN A 358 -9.37 15.65 -19.09
CA GLN A 358 -9.88 17.02 -19.07
C GLN A 358 -9.21 17.84 -20.19
N VAL A 359 -9.99 18.65 -20.91
CA VAL A 359 -9.49 19.54 -21.98
C VAL A 359 -8.48 20.54 -21.40
N ILE A 360 -7.36 20.71 -22.10
CA ILE A 360 -6.36 21.75 -21.84
C ILE A 360 -6.76 22.97 -22.69
N ALA A 361 -7.06 24.09 -22.04
CA ALA A 361 -7.46 25.32 -22.71
C ALA A 361 -6.31 25.98 -23.49
N ASP A 362 -6.67 26.76 -24.52
CA ASP A 362 -5.79 27.65 -25.31
C ASP A 362 -4.59 26.99 -26.04
N VAL A 363 -4.66 25.68 -26.28
CA VAL A 363 -3.57 24.88 -26.89
C VAL A 363 -3.39 25.12 -28.40
N ASP A 364 -2.15 25.37 -28.81
CA ASP A 364 -1.73 25.23 -30.21
C ASP A 364 -1.37 23.77 -30.54
N LEU A 365 -2.35 23.01 -31.03
CA LEU A 365 -2.23 21.56 -31.29
C LEU A 365 -1.15 21.17 -32.32
N ALA A 366 -0.77 22.12 -33.17
CA ALA A 366 0.28 21.94 -34.18
C ALA A 366 1.69 21.94 -33.58
N SER A 367 1.90 22.60 -32.43
CA SER A 367 3.18 22.65 -31.71
C SER A 367 3.14 22.01 -30.31
N PHE A 368 2.03 21.39 -29.91
CA PHE A 368 1.86 20.74 -28.63
C PHE A 368 2.77 19.51 -28.41
N VAL A 369 3.57 19.54 -27.35
CA VAL A 369 4.57 18.53 -26.97
C VAL A 369 4.47 18.19 -25.48
N VAL A 370 4.47 16.88 -25.16
CA VAL A 370 4.55 16.37 -23.78
C VAL A 370 6.01 16.31 -23.33
N LEU A 371 6.36 17.06 -22.28
CA LEU A 371 7.74 17.15 -21.76
C LEU A 371 8.00 16.13 -20.65
N SER A 372 7.08 15.98 -19.69
CA SER A 372 7.21 15.10 -18.53
C SER A 372 5.84 14.62 -18.03
N GLU A 373 5.76 14.06 -16.81
CA GLU A 373 4.51 13.65 -16.17
C GLU A 373 3.60 14.83 -15.75
N TYR A 374 4.19 15.99 -15.48
CA TYR A 374 3.44 17.18 -15.06
C TYR A 374 3.41 18.30 -16.10
N TYR A 375 4.26 18.25 -17.13
CA TYR A 375 4.43 19.38 -18.06
C TYR A 375 4.23 19.01 -19.53
N THR A 376 3.47 19.87 -20.22
CA THR A 376 3.41 20.03 -21.68
C THR A 376 3.78 21.46 -22.07
N LYS A 377 4.12 21.68 -23.33
CA LYS A 377 4.17 23.03 -23.92
C LYS A 377 3.68 23.03 -25.36
N ASP A 378 3.33 24.20 -25.85
CA ASP A 378 3.24 24.51 -27.28
C ASP A 378 4.09 25.76 -27.58
N LYS A 379 3.92 26.41 -28.74
CA LYS A 379 4.67 27.61 -29.12
C LYS A 379 4.31 28.87 -28.31
N ASN A 380 3.12 28.92 -27.70
CA ASN A 380 2.57 30.06 -26.98
C ASN A 380 2.71 29.88 -25.45
N HIS A 381 2.54 28.65 -24.95
CA HIS A 381 2.30 28.38 -23.53
C HIS A 381 3.04 27.13 -23.02
N VAL A 382 3.39 27.17 -21.73
CA VAL A 382 3.77 25.98 -20.95
C VAL A 382 2.62 25.66 -20.00
N TYR A 383 2.30 24.38 -19.82
CA TYR A 383 1.23 23.90 -18.95
C TYR A 383 1.79 23.01 -17.86
N TYR A 384 1.27 23.15 -16.65
CA TYR A 384 1.50 22.25 -15.53
C TYR A 384 0.17 21.60 -15.13
N LEU A 385 0.08 20.26 -15.17
CA LEU A 385 -1.15 19.50 -14.92
C LEU A 385 -2.35 20.00 -15.75
N GLY A 386 -2.10 20.29 -17.03
CA GLY A 386 -3.09 20.86 -17.96
C GLY A 386 -3.44 22.33 -17.75
N LYS A 387 -2.74 23.07 -16.88
CA LYS A 387 -3.01 24.49 -16.59
C LYS A 387 -1.85 25.40 -16.94
N ILE A 388 -2.13 26.45 -17.72
CA ILE A 388 -1.15 27.44 -18.21
C ILE A 388 -0.27 27.99 -17.08
N ARG A 389 1.02 28.16 -17.35
CA ARG A 389 2.02 28.84 -16.52
C ARG A 389 2.38 30.17 -17.19
N THR A 390 1.67 31.23 -16.85
CA THR A 390 1.75 32.55 -17.53
C THR A 390 3.12 33.23 -17.45
N SER A 391 3.96 32.85 -16.49
CA SER A 391 5.34 33.38 -16.33
C SER A 391 6.41 32.55 -17.05
N ALA A 392 6.05 31.42 -17.69
CA ALA A 392 6.99 30.49 -18.29
C ALA A 392 7.21 30.76 -19.77
N ASP A 393 8.49 30.87 -20.18
CA ASP A 393 8.86 30.98 -21.59
C ASP A 393 8.85 29.59 -22.27
N PRO A 394 7.94 29.31 -23.23
CA PRO A 394 7.90 28.03 -23.91
C PRO A 394 9.12 27.78 -24.78
N ALA A 395 9.79 28.82 -25.29
CA ALA A 395 10.95 28.63 -26.17
C ALA A 395 12.11 27.96 -25.40
N SER A 396 12.45 28.45 -24.22
CA SER A 396 13.56 27.94 -23.40
C SER A 396 13.17 26.98 -22.27
N PHE A 397 11.89 26.60 -22.11
CA PHE A 397 11.47 25.67 -21.05
C PHE A 397 12.06 24.26 -21.18
N VAL A 398 12.70 23.79 -20.10
CA VAL A 398 13.40 22.49 -19.94
C VAL A 398 13.02 21.83 -18.60
N VAL A 399 12.87 20.50 -18.61
CA VAL A 399 12.66 19.69 -17.40
C VAL A 399 14.01 19.19 -16.88
N LEU A 400 14.24 19.28 -15.56
CA LEU A 400 15.55 18.98 -14.94
C LEU A 400 15.57 17.71 -14.06
N GLY A 401 14.41 17.08 -13.81
CA GLY A 401 14.29 15.98 -12.85
C GLY A 401 14.01 16.46 -11.42
N ASN A 402 13.78 15.52 -10.49
CA ASN A 402 13.45 15.77 -9.08
C ASN A 402 12.40 16.88 -8.84
N LYS A 403 11.36 16.90 -9.69
CA LYS A 403 10.24 17.87 -9.70
C LYS A 403 10.63 19.33 -10.05
N TYR A 404 11.88 19.57 -10.44
CA TYR A 404 12.37 20.86 -10.92
C TYR A 404 12.29 21.01 -12.46
N THR A 405 12.04 22.24 -12.90
CA THR A 405 12.13 22.68 -14.31
C THR A 405 12.70 24.09 -14.36
N LYS A 406 13.15 24.56 -15.53
CA LYS A 406 13.54 25.96 -15.72
C LYS A 406 13.25 26.47 -17.14
N ASP A 407 13.20 27.79 -17.28
CA ASP A 407 13.39 28.51 -18.53
C ASP A 407 14.56 29.51 -18.36
N THR A 408 14.76 30.42 -19.31
CA THR A 408 15.84 31.43 -19.24
C THR A 408 15.68 32.40 -18.07
N ASN A 409 14.46 32.66 -17.62
CA ASN A 409 14.11 33.69 -16.65
C ASN A 409 13.81 33.12 -15.25
N ASN A 410 13.27 31.91 -15.17
CA ASN A 410 12.75 31.32 -13.94
C ASN A 410 13.20 29.86 -13.73
N VAL A 411 13.36 29.48 -12.47
CA VAL A 411 13.39 28.07 -12.03
C VAL A 411 12.08 27.76 -11.31
N TYR A 412 11.58 26.54 -11.46
CA TYR A 412 10.35 26.07 -10.84
C TYR A 412 10.56 24.76 -10.08
N TYR A 413 9.74 24.56 -9.05
CA TYR A 413 9.54 23.28 -8.37
C TYR A 413 8.03 23.03 -8.26
N LEU A 414 7.54 21.88 -8.71
CA LEU A 414 6.11 21.54 -8.73
C LEU A 414 5.21 22.67 -9.27
N GLY A 415 5.60 23.27 -10.42
CA GLY A 415 4.85 24.35 -11.06
C GLY A 415 4.95 25.73 -10.39
N SER A 416 5.72 25.88 -9.31
CA SER A 416 5.86 27.12 -8.52
C SER A 416 7.25 27.73 -8.70
N ILE A 417 7.34 29.06 -8.87
CA ILE A 417 8.60 29.78 -9.15
C ILE A 417 9.49 29.87 -7.90
N LEU A 418 10.78 29.60 -8.05
CA LEU A 418 11.82 29.87 -7.05
C LEU A 418 12.35 31.30 -7.26
N THR A 419 11.79 32.27 -6.53
CA THR A 419 12.05 33.71 -6.74
C THR A 419 13.49 34.17 -6.41
N SER A 420 14.29 33.35 -5.75
CA SER A 420 15.71 33.62 -5.44
C SER A 420 16.71 32.83 -6.30
N ALA A 421 16.23 31.98 -7.23
CA ALA A 421 17.10 31.09 -8.00
C ALA A 421 17.71 31.78 -9.23
N ASP A 422 18.93 31.39 -9.57
CA ASP A 422 19.65 31.81 -10.76
C ASP A 422 19.53 30.74 -11.88
N PRO A 423 18.66 30.91 -12.89
CA PRO A 423 18.38 29.85 -13.86
C PRO A 423 19.61 29.46 -14.70
N ALA A 424 20.55 30.38 -14.91
CA ALA A 424 21.77 30.12 -15.66
C ALA A 424 22.68 29.09 -14.96
N SER A 425 22.86 29.20 -13.64
CA SER A 425 23.70 28.29 -12.85
C SER A 425 22.96 27.20 -12.09
N PHE A 426 21.61 27.16 -12.14
CA PHE A 426 20.83 26.14 -11.44
C PHE A 426 21.06 24.72 -11.98
N VAL A 427 21.45 23.83 -11.06
CA VAL A 427 21.73 22.40 -11.24
C VAL A 427 20.93 21.60 -10.21
N VAL A 428 20.18 20.60 -10.68
CA VAL A 428 19.49 19.62 -9.83
C VAL A 428 20.51 18.60 -9.31
N LEU A 429 20.39 18.24 -8.03
CA LEU A 429 21.15 17.20 -7.38
C LEU A 429 20.22 16.00 -7.09
N GLU A 430 20.76 14.94 -6.49
CA GLU A 430 19.98 13.81 -5.99
C GLU A 430 19.03 14.21 -4.83
N ASN A 431 18.16 13.29 -4.40
CA ASN A 431 17.44 13.39 -3.13
C ASN A 431 16.56 14.65 -2.95
N GLY A 432 16.08 15.24 -4.04
CA GLY A 432 15.26 16.47 -4.01
C GLY A 432 16.05 17.76 -3.72
N TYR A 433 17.37 17.67 -3.58
CA TYR A 433 18.26 18.81 -3.46
C TYR A 433 18.56 19.43 -4.84
N ALA A 434 18.95 20.70 -4.83
CA ALA A 434 19.48 21.42 -5.98
C ALA A 434 20.42 22.53 -5.51
N LYS A 435 21.18 23.16 -6.42
CA LYS A 435 21.91 24.40 -6.13
C LYS A 435 22.09 25.27 -7.36
N ASP A 436 22.32 26.54 -7.12
CA ASP A 436 22.86 27.47 -8.11
C ASP A 436 24.14 28.14 -7.55
N LYS A 437 24.62 29.22 -8.16
CA LYS A 437 25.82 29.95 -7.71
C LYS A 437 25.66 30.72 -6.40
N ASN A 438 24.42 30.95 -5.95
CA ASN A 438 24.05 31.78 -4.81
C ASN A 438 23.49 30.96 -3.63
N HIS A 439 22.73 29.89 -3.89
CA HIS A 439 22.04 29.11 -2.86
C HIS A 439 22.04 27.60 -3.13
N ALA A 440 21.92 26.82 -2.05
CA ALA A 440 21.47 25.42 -2.11
C ALA A 440 19.96 25.36 -1.81
N TYR A 441 19.30 24.30 -2.27
CA TYR A 441 17.85 24.12 -2.17
C TYR A 441 17.50 22.70 -1.72
N TYR A 442 16.40 22.56 -0.98
CA TYR A 442 15.73 21.30 -0.70
C TYR A 442 14.22 21.44 -0.93
N GLY A 443 13.63 20.57 -1.76
CA GLY A 443 12.19 20.57 -2.03
C GLY A 443 11.65 21.93 -2.49
N GLY A 444 12.39 22.64 -3.35
CA GLY A 444 12.03 23.97 -3.84
C GLY A 444 12.27 25.15 -2.87
N ARG A 445 12.79 24.90 -1.66
CA ARG A 445 13.11 25.95 -0.66
C ARG A 445 14.61 26.16 -0.56
N ALA A 446 15.05 27.42 -0.52
CA ALA A 446 16.45 27.74 -0.28
C ALA A 446 16.88 27.32 1.15
N ILE A 447 18.09 26.79 1.25
CA ILE A 447 18.75 26.41 2.50
C ILE A 447 19.55 27.63 2.98
N THR A 448 19.24 28.15 4.17
CA THR A 448 19.94 29.32 4.72
C THR A 448 21.36 28.96 5.16
N ASP A 449 22.28 29.92 4.99
CA ASP A 449 23.66 29.87 5.48
C ASP A 449 24.54 28.73 4.92
N ALA A 450 24.11 28.10 3.81
CA ALA A 450 24.79 26.98 3.17
C ALA A 450 26.11 27.37 2.48
N ASP A 451 27.21 26.73 2.89
CA ASP A 451 28.52 26.86 2.23
C ASP A 451 28.60 25.96 0.99
N LEU A 452 28.22 26.52 -0.17
CA LEU A 452 28.09 25.80 -1.44
C LEU A 452 29.37 25.10 -1.94
N ALA A 453 30.53 25.50 -1.40
CA ALA A 453 31.85 24.95 -1.71
C ALA A 453 32.16 23.66 -0.93
N SER A 454 31.53 23.45 0.22
CA SER A 454 31.66 22.24 1.05
C SER A 454 30.34 21.47 1.25
N PHE A 455 29.26 21.89 0.60
CA PHE A 455 27.93 21.27 0.66
C PHE A 455 27.90 19.84 0.07
N VAL A 456 27.53 18.87 0.91
CA VAL A 456 27.48 17.42 0.65
C VAL A 456 26.14 16.84 1.09
N ILE A 457 25.57 15.95 0.28
CA ILE A 457 24.36 15.17 0.59
C ILE A 457 24.76 13.89 1.33
N LEU A 458 24.00 13.51 2.36
CA LEU A 458 24.27 12.33 3.22
C LEU A 458 23.12 11.32 3.20
N SER A 459 21.89 11.75 2.91
CA SER A 459 20.70 10.92 2.67
C SER A 459 19.58 11.76 2.04
N GLU A 460 18.37 11.18 1.89
CA GLU A 460 17.16 11.93 1.51
C GLU A 460 16.89 13.14 2.41
N TYR A 461 17.24 13.04 3.70
CA TYR A 461 16.86 14.02 4.71
C TYR A 461 18.04 14.84 5.26
N TYR A 462 19.28 14.38 5.13
CA TYR A 462 20.46 15.08 5.66
C TYR A 462 21.41 15.58 4.57
N THR A 463 21.83 16.84 4.72
CA THR A 463 23.02 17.42 4.08
C THR A 463 23.93 18.02 5.16
N LYS A 464 25.19 18.25 4.82
CA LYS A 464 26.08 19.09 5.63
C LYS A 464 27.01 19.93 4.76
N ASP A 465 27.58 20.96 5.36
CA ASP A 465 28.76 21.64 4.87
C ASP A 465 29.81 21.75 6.00
N LYS A 466 30.86 22.56 5.83
CA LYS A 466 31.92 22.72 6.84
C LYS A 466 31.46 23.43 8.14
N ASN A 467 30.34 24.16 8.11
CA ASN A 467 29.82 24.97 9.21
C ASN A 467 28.61 24.29 9.89
N HIS A 468 27.75 23.63 9.10
CA HIS A 468 26.41 23.22 9.54
C HIS A 468 26.00 21.84 9.02
N VAL A 469 25.18 21.14 9.81
CA VAL A 469 24.38 20.00 9.36
C VAL A 469 22.93 20.45 9.19
N TYR A 470 22.25 19.96 8.16
CA TYR A 470 20.86 20.28 7.85
C TYR A 470 20.03 19.01 7.86
N TYR A 471 18.82 19.09 8.42
CA TYR A 471 17.79 18.07 8.26
C TYR A 471 16.56 18.71 7.60
N LEU A 472 16.12 18.16 6.47
CA LEU A 472 15.08 18.72 5.58
C LEU A 472 15.36 20.18 5.19
N GLY A 473 16.63 20.49 4.87
CA GLY A 473 17.10 21.84 4.56
C GLY A 473 17.14 22.83 5.72
N LYS A 474 16.96 22.38 6.98
CA LYS A 474 17.00 23.24 8.18
C LYS A 474 18.16 22.87 9.11
N ILE A 475 18.98 23.87 9.47
CA ILE A 475 20.14 23.76 10.36
C ILE A 475 19.80 22.96 11.64
N ARG A 476 20.71 22.07 12.04
CA ARG A 476 20.72 21.35 13.31
C ARG A 476 21.79 21.97 14.20
N THR A 477 21.40 22.93 15.05
CA THR A 477 22.34 23.75 15.83
C THR A 477 23.15 22.99 16.88
N SER A 478 22.74 21.77 17.26
CA SER A 478 23.51 20.88 18.16
C SER A 478 24.52 19.99 17.45
N ALA A 479 24.48 19.90 16.11
CA ALA A 479 25.21 18.88 15.35
C ALA A 479 26.61 19.34 14.98
N ASP A 480 27.61 18.47 15.16
CA ASP A 480 28.99 18.68 14.70
C ASP A 480 29.15 18.21 13.24
N PRO A 481 29.33 19.12 12.25
CA PRO A 481 29.47 18.73 10.86
C PRO A 481 30.74 17.92 10.59
N ALA A 482 31.79 18.08 11.39
CA ALA A 482 33.05 17.36 11.18
C ALA A 482 32.85 15.84 11.37
N SER A 483 32.16 15.42 12.42
CA SER A 483 31.91 14.01 12.73
C SER A 483 30.51 13.47 12.39
N PHE A 484 29.57 14.30 11.90
CA PHE A 484 28.22 13.84 11.56
C PHE A 484 28.19 12.78 10.46
N VAL A 485 27.49 11.67 10.73
CA VAL A 485 27.23 10.53 9.84
C VAL A 485 25.78 10.05 9.95
N THR A 486 25.21 9.60 8.83
CA THR A 486 23.93 8.88 8.79
C THR A 486 24.13 7.40 9.15
N LEU A 487 23.17 6.80 9.86
CA LEU A 487 23.21 5.39 10.30
C LEU A 487 22.07 4.55 9.67
N SER A 488 20.92 5.18 9.45
CA SER A 488 19.81 4.65 8.67
C SER A 488 19.01 5.80 8.05
N GLU A 489 17.85 5.50 7.45
CA GLU A 489 16.87 6.50 6.99
C GLU A 489 16.50 7.52 8.08
N TYR A 490 16.38 7.06 9.33
CA TYR A 490 15.89 7.87 10.46
C TYR A 490 16.95 8.21 11.51
N TYR A 491 17.94 7.33 11.71
CA TYR A 491 18.99 7.52 12.72
C TYR A 491 20.27 8.13 12.12
N ALA A 492 20.88 9.05 12.84
CA ALA A 492 22.19 9.64 12.53
C ALA A 492 22.95 9.94 13.84
N LYS A 493 24.26 10.21 13.77
CA LYS A 493 25.04 10.65 14.95
C LYS A 493 26.22 11.53 14.57
N ASP A 494 26.72 12.28 15.54
CA ASP A 494 28.07 12.84 15.56
C ASP A 494 28.83 12.35 16.81
N THR A 495 29.95 12.97 17.16
CA THR A 495 30.75 12.60 18.35
C THR A 495 30.03 12.87 19.67
N ASN A 496 29.09 13.82 19.70
CA ASN A 496 28.45 14.35 20.90
C ASN A 496 26.99 13.92 21.04
N ASN A 497 26.27 13.76 19.92
CA ASN A 497 24.83 13.51 19.90
C ASN A 497 24.45 12.32 19.00
N VAL A 498 23.33 11.68 19.33
CA VAL A 498 22.59 10.77 18.43
C VAL A 498 21.25 11.41 18.07
N TYR A 499 20.77 11.17 16.86
CA TYR A 499 19.58 11.78 16.29
C TYR A 499 18.57 10.73 15.80
N PHE A 500 17.29 11.02 16.00
CA PHE A 500 16.17 10.36 15.31
C PHE A 500 15.27 11.43 14.69
N TRP A 501 14.95 11.33 13.39
CA TRP A 501 14.14 12.34 12.66
C TRP A 501 14.64 13.79 12.84
N GLY A 502 15.97 13.97 12.88
CA GLY A 502 16.62 15.27 13.07
C GLY A 502 16.46 15.87 14.48
N GLN A 503 15.96 15.13 15.46
CA GLN A 503 15.88 15.52 16.87
C GLN A 503 16.94 14.76 17.68
N VAL A 504 17.57 15.42 18.66
CA VAL A 504 18.55 14.78 19.55
C VAL A 504 17.85 13.78 20.46
N ILE A 505 18.41 12.57 20.55
CA ILE A 505 18.04 11.57 21.56
C ILE A 505 18.76 11.93 22.86
N ALA A 506 18.01 12.28 23.90
CA ALA A 506 18.59 12.60 25.21
C ALA A 506 19.32 11.39 25.81
N ASP A 507 20.45 11.67 26.48
CA ASP A 507 21.27 10.72 27.24
C ASP A 507 21.78 9.47 26.47
N ALA A 508 21.70 9.49 25.13
CA ALA A 508 22.27 8.46 24.26
C ALA A 508 23.79 8.60 24.15
N ASP A 509 24.50 7.47 24.10
CA ASP A 509 25.97 7.41 23.98
C ASP A 509 26.41 7.19 22.53
N PRO A 510 26.86 8.23 21.78
CA PRO A 510 27.16 8.09 20.35
C PRO A 510 28.32 7.13 20.09
N ALA A 511 29.23 6.95 21.05
CA ALA A 511 30.36 6.04 20.95
C ALA A 511 29.95 4.56 20.85
N SER A 512 28.87 4.15 21.53
CA SER A 512 28.36 2.76 21.50
C SER A 512 27.00 2.59 20.80
N PHE A 513 26.40 3.67 20.30
CA PHE A 513 25.10 3.60 19.61
C PHE A 513 25.16 2.80 18.30
N VAL A 514 24.28 1.80 18.21
CA VAL A 514 24.07 0.86 17.10
C VAL A 514 22.58 0.82 16.75
N VAL A 515 22.25 0.97 15.47
CA VAL A 515 20.88 0.81 14.94
C VAL A 515 20.58 -0.68 14.75
N LEU A 516 19.35 -1.08 15.06
CA LEU A 516 18.82 -2.44 14.87
C LEU A 516 17.65 -2.39 13.86
N GLU A 517 17.04 -3.54 13.59
CA GLU A 517 15.85 -3.64 12.74
C GLU A 517 14.60 -2.99 13.38
N ASN A 518 13.57 -2.74 12.58
CA ASN A 518 12.23 -2.33 13.03
C ASN A 518 12.21 -1.08 13.96
N ASP A 519 13.00 -0.05 13.60
CA ASP A 519 13.22 1.19 14.35
C ASP A 519 13.84 1.06 15.75
N TYR A 520 14.24 -0.15 16.15
CA TYR A 520 15.00 -0.33 17.38
C TYR A 520 16.44 0.17 17.21
N ALA A 521 17.05 0.58 18.31
CA ALA A 521 18.47 0.86 18.41
C ALA A 521 18.93 0.62 19.85
N LYS A 522 20.25 0.59 20.10
CA LYS A 522 20.78 0.52 21.46
C LYS A 522 22.16 1.15 21.58
N ASP A 523 22.51 1.55 22.79
CA ASP A 523 23.88 1.83 23.19
C ASP A 523 24.25 0.96 24.41
N LYS A 524 25.36 1.25 25.10
CA LYS A 524 25.82 0.51 26.29
C LYS A 524 24.90 0.63 27.51
N ASN A 525 24.06 1.67 27.57
CA ASN A 525 23.21 2.03 28.71
C ASN A 525 21.74 1.68 28.46
N ASN A 526 21.25 1.97 27.25
CA ASN A 526 19.82 2.03 26.92
C ASN A 526 19.49 1.25 25.63
N VAL A 527 18.23 0.81 25.54
CA VAL A 527 17.61 0.36 24.29
C VAL A 527 16.54 1.38 23.90
N TYR A 528 16.42 1.64 22.60
CA TYR A 528 15.53 2.63 22.02
C TYR A 528 14.57 1.98 21.02
N LEU A 529 13.37 2.53 20.90
CA LEU A 529 12.46 2.31 19.76
C LEU A 529 12.02 3.68 19.25
N LYS A 530 12.24 3.98 17.96
CA LYS A 530 11.94 5.30 17.36
C LYS A 530 12.52 6.48 18.18
N GLY A 531 13.75 6.33 18.67
CA GLY A 531 14.43 7.30 19.53
C GLY A 531 13.94 7.39 20.99
N GLN A 532 12.94 6.63 21.42
CA GLN A 532 12.44 6.62 22.80
C GLN A 532 13.02 5.46 23.62
N VAL A 533 13.49 5.73 24.84
CA VAL A 533 14.07 4.70 25.74
C VAL A 533 13.02 3.67 26.16
N ILE A 534 13.38 2.39 26.04
CA ILE A 534 12.58 1.25 26.51
C ILE A 534 12.94 1.01 27.99
N ALA A 535 12.03 1.41 28.88
CA ALA A 535 12.24 1.28 30.32
C ALA A 535 12.42 -0.20 30.75
N GLY A 536 13.52 -0.49 31.44
CA GLY A 536 13.84 -1.82 31.97
C GLY A 536 14.49 -2.79 30.98
N ALA A 537 14.75 -2.39 29.73
CA ALA A 537 15.46 -3.23 28.77
C ALA A 537 16.96 -3.39 29.09
N ASP A 538 17.52 -4.58 28.92
CA ASP A 538 18.96 -4.86 29.04
C ASP A 538 19.66 -4.80 27.67
N PRO A 539 20.44 -3.75 27.34
CA PRO A 539 21.06 -3.61 26.02
C PRO A 539 22.05 -4.73 25.69
N ALA A 540 22.68 -5.33 26.70
CA ALA A 540 23.66 -6.39 26.50
C ALA A 540 23.04 -7.69 25.97
N SER A 541 21.76 -7.96 26.28
CA SER A 541 21.03 -9.15 25.82
C SER A 541 19.81 -8.87 24.93
N PHE A 542 19.52 -7.59 24.62
CA PHE A 542 18.38 -7.22 23.78
C PHE A 542 18.51 -7.70 22.33
N VAL A 543 17.46 -8.37 21.86
CA VAL A 543 17.27 -8.97 20.54
C VAL A 543 15.88 -8.56 20.00
N VAL A 544 15.84 -8.01 18.78
CA VAL A 544 14.59 -7.74 18.05
C VAL A 544 14.01 -9.07 17.57
N LEU A 545 12.69 -9.24 17.65
CA LEU A 545 11.98 -10.42 17.16
C LEU A 545 11.06 -10.03 15.99
N GLU A 546 10.40 -11.02 15.40
CA GLU A 546 9.50 -10.83 14.27
C GLU A 546 8.35 -9.84 14.55
N GLY A 547 8.08 -8.97 13.59
CA GLY A 547 6.92 -8.08 13.54
C GLY A 547 6.91 -6.97 14.60
N LYS A 548 6.31 -7.26 15.76
CA LYS A 548 5.98 -6.25 16.79
C LYS A 548 6.68 -6.48 18.13
N TYR A 549 7.53 -7.49 18.22
CA TYR A 549 8.08 -8.01 19.48
C TYR A 549 9.60 -7.85 19.56
N ALA A 550 10.12 -7.85 20.78
CA ALA A 550 11.55 -7.92 21.09
C ALA A 550 11.72 -8.58 22.47
N LYS A 551 12.92 -9.01 22.84
CA LYS A 551 13.21 -9.51 24.19
C LYS A 551 14.64 -9.26 24.62
N ASP A 552 14.86 -9.29 25.92
CA ASP A 552 16.19 -9.45 26.54
C ASP A 552 16.19 -10.71 27.43
N LYS A 553 17.22 -10.90 28.26
CA LYS A 553 17.34 -12.07 29.16
C LYS A 553 16.30 -12.09 30.31
N ASN A 554 15.69 -10.95 30.64
CA ASN A 554 14.77 -10.74 31.76
C ASN A 554 13.32 -10.51 31.29
N HIS A 555 13.13 -9.82 30.17
CA HIS A 555 11.84 -9.28 29.74
C HIS A 555 11.50 -9.55 28.28
N VAL A 556 10.20 -9.57 27.96
CA VAL A 556 9.68 -9.52 26.59
C VAL A 556 8.93 -8.21 26.37
N PHE A 557 9.03 -7.63 25.18
CA PHE A 557 8.44 -6.35 24.81
C PHE A 557 7.56 -6.48 23.57
N ARG A 558 6.48 -5.69 23.52
CA ARG A 558 5.65 -5.46 22.33
C ARG A 558 5.61 -3.96 22.04
N LYS A 559 6.14 -3.52 20.89
CA LYS A 559 6.32 -2.11 20.53
C LYS A 559 6.94 -1.26 21.66
N GLY A 560 8.00 -1.77 22.30
CA GLY A 560 8.67 -1.12 23.44
C GLY A 560 7.95 -1.20 24.79
N TRP A 561 6.73 -1.75 24.87
CA TRP A 561 6.03 -1.97 26.14
C TRP A 561 6.31 -3.38 26.68
N MET A 562 6.72 -3.48 27.94
CA MET A 562 6.97 -4.75 28.61
C MET A 562 5.68 -5.59 28.68
N ILE A 563 5.76 -6.87 28.32
CA ILE A 563 4.71 -7.86 28.56
C ILE A 563 4.90 -8.40 29.98
N ALA A 564 3.93 -8.15 30.86
CA ALA A 564 3.96 -8.66 32.22
C ALA A 564 3.94 -10.20 32.24
N ASP A 565 4.68 -10.78 33.18
CA ASP A 565 4.73 -12.22 33.49
C ASP A 565 5.15 -13.14 32.32
N ALA A 566 5.70 -12.59 31.23
CA ALA A 566 6.20 -13.34 30.09
C ALA A 566 7.62 -13.90 30.33
N ASP A 567 7.83 -15.20 30.05
CA ASP A 567 9.14 -15.85 30.13
C ASP A 567 9.95 -15.70 28.82
N PRO A 568 11.02 -14.89 28.79
CA PRO A 568 11.79 -14.65 27.56
C PRO A 568 12.50 -15.91 27.04
N ALA A 569 12.75 -16.91 27.89
CA ALA A 569 13.43 -18.13 27.49
C ALA A 569 12.52 -19.05 26.65
N SER A 570 11.20 -19.04 26.91
CA SER A 570 10.22 -19.88 26.20
C SER A 570 9.20 -19.12 25.35
N PHE A 571 9.33 -17.79 25.24
CA PHE A 571 8.42 -16.95 24.43
C PHE A 571 8.45 -17.28 22.92
N VAL A 572 7.27 -17.54 22.36
CA VAL A 572 7.00 -17.89 20.96
C VAL A 572 5.86 -17.03 20.40
N ILE A 573 6.07 -16.49 19.21
CA ILE A 573 5.03 -15.79 18.44
C ILE A 573 4.19 -16.83 17.67
N LEU A 574 2.86 -16.77 17.81
CA LEU A 574 1.92 -17.67 17.14
C LEU A 574 1.21 -16.98 15.96
N SER A 575 0.88 -15.69 16.10
CA SER A 575 0.37 -14.82 15.06
C SER A 575 0.55 -13.34 15.43
N GLU A 576 0.06 -12.41 14.60
CA GLU A 576 0.04 -10.97 14.91
C GLU A 576 -0.58 -10.65 16.29
N TYR A 577 -1.64 -11.37 16.65
CA TYR A 577 -2.44 -11.12 17.86
C TYR A 577 -2.02 -12.00 19.04
N TYR A 578 -1.47 -13.19 18.79
CA TYR A 578 -1.27 -14.21 19.83
C TYR A 578 0.19 -14.63 19.96
N THR A 579 0.66 -14.72 21.20
CA THR A 579 1.97 -15.26 21.57
C THR A 579 1.81 -16.17 22.78
N LYS A 580 2.77 -17.04 23.07
CA LYS A 580 2.78 -17.84 24.29
C LYS A 580 4.18 -18.02 24.84
N ASP A 581 4.28 -18.42 26.10
CA ASP A 581 5.46 -19.03 26.68
C ASP A 581 5.05 -20.37 27.35
N LYS A 582 5.91 -20.95 28.20
CA LYS A 582 5.62 -22.23 28.89
C LYS A 582 4.52 -22.15 29.96
N ASN A 583 4.22 -20.95 30.47
CA ASN A 583 3.29 -20.68 31.57
C ASN A 583 1.99 -20.01 31.07
N HIS A 584 2.08 -19.15 30.06
CA HIS A 584 1.04 -18.21 29.68
C HIS A 584 0.79 -18.17 28.18
N VAL A 585 -0.46 -17.89 27.80
CA VAL A 585 -0.82 -17.44 26.45
C VAL A 585 -1.23 -15.97 26.53
N PHE A 586 -0.79 -15.15 25.57
CA PHE A 586 -1.08 -13.73 25.53
C PHE A 586 -1.86 -13.36 24.26
N ARG A 587 -2.83 -12.47 24.41
CA ARG A 587 -3.38 -11.68 23.30
C ARG A 587 -2.83 -10.27 23.39
N GLU A 588 -2.09 -9.85 22.36
CA GLU A 588 -1.58 -8.48 22.19
C GLU A 588 -0.69 -7.97 23.35
N GLY A 589 -0.07 -8.87 24.12
CA GLY A 589 0.72 -8.55 25.31
C GLY A 589 -0.06 -8.55 26.63
N ARG A 590 -1.28 -9.10 26.66
CA ARG A 590 -2.08 -9.36 27.87
C ARG A 590 -2.34 -10.85 28.01
N ALA A 591 -2.12 -11.43 29.19
CA ALA A 591 -2.40 -12.83 29.44
C ALA A 591 -3.89 -13.17 29.21
N ILE A 592 -4.15 -14.36 28.67
CA ILE A 592 -5.49 -14.93 28.49
C ILE A 592 -5.75 -15.83 29.70
N THR A 593 -6.80 -15.53 30.48
CA THR A 593 -7.19 -16.34 31.63
C THR A 593 -7.63 -17.74 31.18
N ASP A 594 -7.27 -18.75 31.97
CA ASP A 594 -7.62 -20.17 31.79
C ASP A 594 -7.18 -20.84 30.47
N ALA A 595 -6.26 -20.21 29.73
CA ALA A 595 -5.65 -20.76 28.51
C ALA A 595 -4.49 -21.72 28.79
N ASP A 596 -4.56 -22.94 28.25
CA ASP A 596 -3.45 -23.91 28.32
C ASP A 596 -2.38 -23.63 27.25
N PRO A 597 -1.17 -23.17 27.62
CA PRO A 597 -0.13 -22.88 26.64
C PRO A 597 0.39 -24.12 25.91
N VAL A 598 0.18 -25.34 26.43
CA VAL A 598 0.63 -26.56 25.75
C VAL A 598 -0.23 -26.80 24.51
N SER A 599 -1.56 -26.87 24.66
CA SER A 599 -2.49 -27.20 23.56
C SER A 599 -3.05 -26.01 22.77
N PHE A 600 -2.77 -24.76 23.16
CA PHE A 600 -3.31 -23.57 22.46
C PHE A 600 -2.90 -23.45 20.98
N VAL A 601 -3.90 -23.30 20.10
CA VAL A 601 -3.79 -23.13 18.65
C VAL A 601 -4.61 -21.94 18.11
N VAL A 602 -4.08 -21.22 17.12
CA VAL A 602 -4.66 -20.01 16.55
C VAL A 602 -5.44 -20.30 15.26
N LEU A 603 -6.71 -20.68 15.41
CA LEU A 603 -7.57 -21.12 14.30
C LEU A 603 -7.73 -20.06 13.20
N ARG A 604 -8.06 -18.80 13.54
CA ARG A 604 -8.23 -17.69 12.58
C ARG A 604 -8.35 -16.34 13.28
N ASN A 605 -7.35 -15.46 13.15
CA ASN A 605 -7.28 -14.04 13.57
C ASN A 605 -7.68 -13.72 15.03
N HIS A 606 -8.93 -13.98 15.41
CA HIS A 606 -9.50 -13.76 16.72
C HIS A 606 -9.99 -15.06 17.37
N TYR A 607 -10.27 -16.10 16.59
CA TYR A 607 -10.63 -17.43 17.09
C TYR A 607 -9.41 -18.27 17.39
N THR A 608 -9.39 -18.87 18.59
CA THR A 608 -8.38 -19.81 19.05
C THR A 608 -9.06 -20.94 19.83
N LYS A 609 -8.34 -22.04 20.11
CA LYS A 609 -8.77 -23.03 21.09
C LYS A 609 -7.58 -23.69 21.77
N ASP A 610 -7.83 -24.34 22.89
CA ASP A 610 -6.95 -25.32 23.53
C ASP A 610 -7.77 -26.61 23.79
N THR A 611 -7.27 -27.53 24.63
CA THR A 611 -7.98 -28.76 24.98
C THR A 611 -9.23 -28.54 25.83
N ASN A 612 -9.35 -27.41 26.54
CA ASN A 612 -10.40 -27.13 27.52
C ASN A 612 -11.44 -26.11 27.02
N HIS A 613 -11.03 -25.15 26.20
CA HIS A 613 -11.87 -24.03 25.76
C HIS A 613 -11.65 -23.62 24.30
N ALA A 614 -12.66 -22.99 23.71
CA ALA A 614 -12.54 -22.17 22.51
C ALA A 614 -12.69 -20.69 22.89
N TYR A 615 -12.00 -19.80 22.19
CA TYR A 615 -11.99 -18.37 22.51
C TYR A 615 -12.33 -17.52 21.30
N TYR A 616 -12.97 -16.38 21.54
CA TYR A 616 -13.04 -15.26 20.61
C TYR A 616 -12.34 -14.05 21.23
N ALA A 617 -11.34 -13.51 20.54
CA ALA A 617 -10.54 -12.36 20.97
C ALA A 617 -9.95 -12.49 22.39
N GLY A 618 -9.61 -13.71 22.82
CA GLY A 618 -9.09 -14.01 24.16
C GLY A 618 -10.14 -14.09 25.26
N GLN A 619 -11.43 -14.22 24.92
CA GLN A 619 -12.52 -14.51 25.86
C GLN A 619 -13.12 -15.89 25.55
N VAL A 620 -13.36 -16.70 26.58
CA VAL A 620 -13.97 -18.04 26.43
C VAL A 620 -15.35 -17.93 25.78
N ILE A 621 -15.60 -18.77 24.79
CA ILE A 621 -16.91 -18.97 24.16
C ILE A 621 -17.66 -20.02 24.99
N ALA A 622 -18.83 -19.65 25.51
CA ALA A 622 -19.64 -20.54 26.36
C ALA A 622 -20.30 -21.67 25.55
N ASP A 623 -20.56 -22.79 26.22
CA ASP A 623 -21.37 -23.94 25.76
C ASP A 623 -20.89 -24.62 24.44
N VAL A 624 -19.58 -24.56 24.16
CA VAL A 624 -18.95 -25.11 22.94
C VAL A 624 -18.71 -26.61 22.99
N ASP A 625 -19.13 -27.32 21.93
CA ASP A 625 -18.67 -28.68 21.63
C ASP A 625 -17.34 -28.66 20.85
N LEU A 626 -16.22 -28.72 21.59
CA LEU A 626 -14.86 -28.59 21.03
C LEU A 626 -14.48 -29.63 19.97
N ALA A 627 -15.16 -30.78 19.96
CA ALA A 627 -14.97 -31.86 19.01
C ALA A 627 -15.55 -31.53 17.62
N SER A 628 -16.61 -30.71 17.55
CA SER A 628 -17.26 -30.27 16.31
C SER A 628 -17.10 -28.77 16.00
N PHE A 629 -16.33 -28.03 16.82
CA PHE A 629 -16.12 -26.58 16.66
C PHE A 629 -15.30 -26.20 15.41
N VAL A 630 -15.90 -25.41 14.52
CA VAL A 630 -15.36 -24.97 13.22
C VAL A 630 -15.50 -23.44 13.05
N VAL A 631 -14.49 -22.79 12.47
CA VAL A 631 -14.52 -21.36 12.13
C VAL A 631 -14.98 -21.13 10.69
N LEU A 632 -16.19 -20.61 10.52
CA LEU A 632 -16.81 -20.38 9.21
C LEU A 632 -16.37 -19.06 8.56
N SER A 633 -16.09 -18.03 9.36
CA SER A 633 -15.70 -16.69 8.87
C SER A 633 -15.03 -15.85 9.94
N GLU A 634 -14.70 -14.59 9.63
CA GLU A 634 -14.25 -13.61 10.62
C GLU A 634 -15.31 -13.30 11.70
N TYR A 635 -16.61 -13.39 11.38
CA TYR A 635 -17.69 -13.13 12.34
C TYR A 635 -18.29 -14.38 12.98
N TYR A 636 -18.18 -15.56 12.35
CA TYR A 636 -18.95 -16.75 12.74
C TYR A 636 -18.11 -18.02 12.94
N THR A 637 -18.51 -18.78 13.96
CA THR A 637 -18.11 -20.15 14.27
C THR A 637 -19.36 -21.00 14.44
N LYS A 638 -19.26 -22.33 14.34
CA LYS A 638 -20.33 -23.25 14.77
C LYS A 638 -19.75 -24.51 15.38
N ASP A 639 -20.58 -25.22 16.12
CA ASP A 639 -20.40 -26.64 16.45
C ASP A 639 -21.69 -27.40 16.10
N LYS A 640 -21.83 -28.65 16.53
CA LYS A 640 -23.01 -29.48 16.24
C LYS A 640 -24.32 -29.00 16.91
N ASN A 641 -24.22 -28.18 17.97
CA ASN A 641 -25.34 -27.70 18.78
C ASN A 641 -25.69 -26.24 18.47
N HIS A 642 -24.69 -25.40 18.20
CA HIS A 642 -24.84 -23.94 18.18
C HIS A 642 -24.09 -23.28 17.00
N VAL A 643 -24.63 -22.16 16.52
CA VAL A 643 -23.88 -21.16 15.74
C VAL A 643 -23.52 -19.99 16.65
N TYR A 644 -22.30 -19.48 16.55
CA TYR A 644 -21.80 -18.35 17.31
C TYR A 644 -21.45 -17.18 16.39
N TYR A 645 -21.81 -15.97 16.81
CA TYR A 645 -21.37 -14.72 16.19
C TYR A 645 -20.50 -13.95 17.19
N LEU A 646 -19.23 -13.70 16.85
CA LEU A 646 -18.26 -13.01 17.73
C LEU A 646 -18.21 -13.63 19.14
N GLY A 647 -18.17 -14.97 19.19
CA GLY A 647 -18.15 -15.74 20.43
C GLY A 647 -19.47 -15.81 21.22
N LYS A 648 -20.61 -15.41 20.62
CA LYS A 648 -21.93 -15.43 21.28
C LYS A 648 -22.95 -16.26 20.51
N ILE A 649 -23.65 -17.16 21.22
CA ILE A 649 -24.66 -18.07 20.65
C ILE A 649 -25.74 -17.29 19.90
N ARG A 650 -26.13 -17.78 18.72
CA ARG A 650 -27.27 -17.32 17.93
C ARG A 650 -28.40 -18.35 18.00
N THR A 651 -29.28 -18.17 18.98
CA THR A 651 -30.38 -19.11 19.30
C THR A 651 -31.43 -19.28 18.20
N SER A 652 -31.47 -18.40 17.18
CA SER A 652 -32.33 -18.52 16.01
C SER A 652 -31.72 -19.33 14.86
N ALA A 653 -30.42 -19.63 14.92
CA ALA A 653 -29.67 -20.18 13.80
C ALA A 653 -29.56 -21.71 13.90
N ASP A 654 -29.96 -22.39 12.83
CA ASP A 654 -29.79 -23.85 12.70
C ASP A 654 -28.34 -24.20 12.30
N PRO A 655 -27.54 -24.86 13.16
CA PRO A 655 -26.15 -25.21 12.84
C PRO A 655 -26.03 -26.20 11.68
N ALA A 656 -27.06 -27.02 11.41
CA ALA A 656 -27.02 -28.00 10.34
C ALA A 656 -27.05 -27.31 8.95
N SER A 657 -27.98 -26.37 8.74
CA SER A 657 -28.12 -25.64 7.47
C SER A 657 -27.37 -24.30 7.38
N PHE A 658 -26.68 -23.85 8.43
CA PHE A 658 -25.97 -22.56 8.40
C PHE A 658 -24.82 -22.48 7.39
N VAL A 659 -24.91 -21.51 6.48
CA VAL A 659 -23.97 -21.22 5.37
C VAL A 659 -23.56 -19.74 5.38
N VAL A 660 -22.27 -19.46 5.13
CA VAL A 660 -21.75 -18.11 4.93
C VAL A 660 -21.82 -17.73 3.45
N LEU A 661 -22.49 -16.62 3.13
CA LEU A 661 -22.69 -16.17 1.74
C LEU A 661 -21.65 -15.14 1.27
N GLY A 662 -20.95 -14.49 2.22
CA GLY A 662 -19.98 -13.42 1.95
C GLY A 662 -20.53 -12.02 2.23
N ASN A 663 -19.65 -11.01 2.20
CA ASN A 663 -19.98 -9.60 2.47
C ASN A 663 -20.88 -9.39 3.70
N LYS A 664 -20.59 -10.08 4.81
CA LYS A 664 -21.30 -10.06 6.10
C LYS A 664 -22.69 -10.71 6.12
N TYR A 665 -23.16 -11.28 5.00
CA TYR A 665 -24.39 -12.06 4.94
C TYR A 665 -24.15 -13.56 5.19
N THR A 666 -25.11 -14.19 5.85
CA THR A 666 -25.19 -15.64 6.10
C THR A 666 -26.65 -16.08 6.01
N LYS A 667 -26.92 -17.37 5.80
CA LYS A 667 -28.30 -17.91 5.92
C LYS A 667 -28.31 -19.32 6.50
N ASP A 668 -29.45 -19.70 7.04
CA ASP A 668 -29.84 -21.09 7.30
C ASP A 668 -31.15 -21.37 6.53
N THR A 669 -31.76 -22.55 6.70
CA THR A 669 -33.03 -22.90 6.02
C THR A 669 -34.21 -22.00 6.41
N ASN A 670 -34.15 -21.32 7.56
CA ASN A 670 -35.25 -20.55 8.13
C ASN A 670 -35.02 -19.03 8.09
N ASN A 671 -33.76 -18.58 8.12
CA ASN A 671 -33.40 -17.16 8.26
C ASN A 671 -32.26 -16.74 7.32
N VAL A 672 -32.30 -15.48 6.88
CA VAL A 672 -31.13 -14.76 6.35
C VAL A 672 -30.67 -13.74 7.40
N TYR A 673 -29.36 -13.52 7.49
CA TYR A 673 -28.75 -12.58 8.42
C TYR A 673 -27.80 -11.62 7.72
N TYR A 674 -27.66 -10.42 8.27
CA TYR A 674 -26.57 -9.49 7.99
C TYR A 674 -25.93 -9.05 9.33
N LEU A 675 -24.62 -9.23 9.47
CA LEU A 675 -23.89 -8.95 10.74
C LEU A 675 -24.54 -9.58 12.00
N GLY A 676 -25.08 -10.80 11.86
CA GLY A 676 -25.74 -11.52 12.95
C GLY A 676 -27.14 -11.02 13.33
N SER A 677 -27.71 -10.07 12.58
CA SER A 677 -29.10 -9.62 12.70
C SER A 677 -29.97 -10.28 11.62
N ILE A 678 -31.13 -10.81 12.00
CA ILE A 678 -32.08 -11.45 11.06
C ILE A 678 -32.70 -10.40 10.12
N LEU A 679 -32.80 -10.73 8.84
CA LEU A 679 -33.52 -9.95 7.83
C LEU A 679 -34.94 -10.48 7.70
N THR A 680 -35.90 -9.91 8.44
CA THR A 680 -37.26 -10.45 8.58
C THR A 680 -38.13 -10.38 7.32
N SER A 681 -37.70 -9.65 6.29
CA SER A 681 -38.35 -9.61 4.97
C SER A 681 -37.74 -10.58 3.95
N ALA A 682 -36.64 -11.26 4.30
CA ALA A 682 -35.86 -12.05 3.35
C ALA A 682 -36.38 -13.48 3.23
N ASP A 683 -36.55 -13.95 1.99
CA ASP A 683 -36.81 -15.36 1.69
C ASP A 683 -35.47 -16.14 1.63
N PRO A 684 -35.15 -17.02 2.58
CA PRO A 684 -33.89 -17.77 2.57
C PRO A 684 -33.76 -18.71 1.36
N ALA A 685 -34.87 -19.15 0.74
CA ALA A 685 -34.83 -20.05 -0.40
C ALA A 685 -34.27 -19.33 -1.64
N SER A 686 -34.84 -18.18 -2.02
CA SER A 686 -34.39 -17.40 -3.18
C SER A 686 -33.33 -16.33 -2.90
N PHE A 687 -32.87 -16.16 -1.65
CA PHE A 687 -31.82 -15.18 -1.34
C PHE A 687 -30.47 -15.49 -2.02
N VAL A 688 -30.03 -14.56 -2.86
CA VAL A 688 -28.79 -14.55 -3.66
C VAL A 688 -27.98 -13.29 -3.35
N MET A 689 -26.67 -13.46 -3.17
CA MET A 689 -25.75 -12.34 -3.00
C MET A 689 -25.47 -11.61 -4.31
N LEU A 690 -25.42 -10.28 -4.24
CA LEU A 690 -24.88 -9.42 -5.29
C LEU A 690 -23.55 -8.82 -4.81
N GLU A 691 -22.99 -7.87 -5.56
CA GLU A 691 -21.72 -7.24 -5.20
C GLU A 691 -21.88 -6.15 -4.14
N ASN A 692 -20.77 -5.71 -3.54
CA ASN A 692 -20.70 -4.45 -2.78
C ASN A 692 -21.72 -4.30 -1.62
N ASN A 693 -22.06 -5.41 -0.96
CA ASN A 693 -23.08 -5.55 0.08
C ASN A 693 -24.55 -5.43 -0.42
N TYR A 694 -24.78 -5.36 -1.72
CA TYR A 694 -26.09 -5.62 -2.29
C TYR A 694 -26.43 -7.12 -2.22
N ALA A 695 -27.71 -7.44 -2.16
CA ALA A 695 -28.25 -8.81 -2.28
C ALA A 695 -29.70 -8.74 -2.83
N LYS A 696 -30.29 -9.86 -3.21
CA LYS A 696 -31.73 -9.91 -3.54
C LYS A 696 -32.36 -11.27 -3.23
N ASP A 697 -33.66 -11.28 -3.03
CA ASP A 697 -34.52 -12.46 -3.12
C ASP A 697 -35.58 -12.23 -4.21
N THR A 698 -36.60 -13.10 -4.31
CA THR A 698 -37.67 -12.97 -5.32
C THR A 698 -38.53 -11.71 -5.14
N ASN A 699 -38.59 -11.15 -3.93
CA ASN A 699 -39.50 -10.08 -3.53
C ASN A 699 -38.78 -8.74 -3.32
N ASN A 700 -37.54 -8.78 -2.82
CA ASN A 700 -36.80 -7.60 -2.36
C ASN A 700 -35.37 -7.52 -2.91
N VAL A 701 -34.87 -6.30 -3.08
CA VAL A 701 -33.43 -6.01 -3.21
C VAL A 701 -32.94 -5.38 -1.92
N TYR A 702 -31.71 -5.70 -1.51
CA TYR A 702 -31.09 -5.21 -0.29
C TYR A 702 -29.77 -4.48 -0.57
N LEU A 703 -29.42 -3.54 0.29
CA LEU A 703 -28.09 -2.96 0.43
C LEU A 703 -27.71 -2.89 1.90
N LYS A 704 -26.59 -3.52 2.28
CA LYS A 704 -26.08 -3.56 3.68
C LYS A 704 -27.16 -4.03 4.69
N GLY A 705 -27.98 -5.00 4.29
CA GLY A 705 -29.09 -5.55 5.07
C GLY A 705 -30.39 -4.73 5.08
N GLN A 706 -30.43 -3.54 4.46
CA GLN A 706 -31.65 -2.72 4.35
C GLN A 706 -32.34 -2.97 3.00
N VAL A 707 -33.67 -3.03 2.98
CA VAL A 707 -34.44 -3.14 1.72
C VAL A 707 -34.33 -1.83 0.93
N ILE A 708 -34.11 -1.94 -0.37
CA ILE A 708 -34.15 -0.82 -1.32
C ILE A 708 -35.61 -0.62 -1.74
N ALA A 709 -36.16 0.56 -1.48
CA ALA A 709 -37.54 0.90 -1.87
C ALA A 709 -37.70 0.90 -3.40
N ASP A 710 -38.86 0.42 -3.85
CA ASP A 710 -39.32 0.44 -5.25
C ASP A 710 -38.39 -0.25 -6.28
N ALA A 711 -37.42 -1.05 -5.81
CA ALA A 711 -36.50 -1.82 -6.63
C ALA A 711 -37.13 -3.11 -7.16
N ASP A 712 -36.97 -3.37 -8.46
CA ASP A 712 -37.43 -4.57 -9.15
C ASP A 712 -36.37 -5.68 -9.11
N PRO A 713 -36.51 -6.74 -8.27
CA PRO A 713 -35.47 -7.75 -8.11
C PRO A 713 -35.19 -8.53 -9.41
N ALA A 714 -36.16 -8.59 -10.32
CA ALA A 714 -36.00 -9.25 -11.62
C ALA A 714 -34.98 -8.54 -12.53
N SER A 715 -34.98 -7.20 -12.58
CA SER A 715 -34.11 -6.43 -13.48
C SER A 715 -32.97 -5.64 -12.80
N PHE A 716 -32.86 -5.70 -11.47
CA PHE A 716 -31.81 -4.99 -10.72
C PHE A 716 -30.38 -5.46 -11.05
N VAL A 717 -29.53 -4.49 -11.39
CA VAL A 717 -28.10 -4.62 -11.76
C VAL A 717 -27.26 -3.63 -10.95
N VAL A 718 -26.21 -4.12 -10.29
CA VAL A 718 -25.21 -3.30 -9.59
C VAL A 718 -24.20 -2.74 -10.60
N LEU A 719 -23.95 -1.43 -10.58
CA LEU A 719 -23.07 -0.73 -11.53
C LEU A 719 -21.71 -0.35 -10.91
N SER A 720 -21.67 -0.12 -9.60
CA SER A 720 -20.45 0.16 -8.82
C SER A 720 -20.70 -0.14 -7.33
N GLU A 721 -19.92 0.40 -6.38
CA GLU A 721 -20.27 0.32 -4.96
C GLU A 721 -21.46 1.22 -4.61
N ASP A 722 -21.49 2.39 -5.24
CA ASP A 722 -22.42 3.49 -5.00
C ASP A 722 -23.61 3.52 -5.98
N TYR A 723 -23.50 2.99 -7.20
CA TYR A 723 -24.57 3.00 -8.20
C TYR A 723 -25.15 1.61 -8.52
N ALA A 724 -26.45 1.59 -8.80
CA ALA A 724 -27.18 0.46 -9.36
C ALA A 724 -28.32 0.97 -10.26
N LYS A 725 -28.99 0.09 -11.00
CA LYS A 725 -30.21 0.40 -11.75
C LYS A 725 -31.13 -0.82 -11.87
N ASP A 726 -32.39 -0.59 -12.21
CA ASP A 726 -33.29 -1.63 -12.74
C ASP A 726 -34.02 -1.11 -14.00
N LYS A 727 -35.14 -1.71 -14.39
CA LYS A 727 -35.96 -1.29 -15.55
C LYS A 727 -36.74 0.02 -15.34
N ASN A 728 -36.93 0.43 -14.09
CA ASN A 728 -37.73 1.59 -13.68
C ASN A 728 -36.84 2.78 -13.30
N HIS A 729 -35.76 2.53 -12.55
CA HIS A 729 -35.00 3.56 -11.83
C HIS A 729 -33.48 3.39 -11.90
N VAL A 730 -32.75 4.48 -11.68
CA VAL A 730 -31.32 4.50 -11.32
C VAL A 730 -31.17 4.83 -9.83
N TYR A 731 -30.30 4.09 -9.15
CA TYR A 731 -30.07 4.18 -7.71
C TYR A 731 -28.67 4.70 -7.39
N PHE A 732 -28.57 5.58 -6.39
CA PHE A 732 -27.34 5.96 -5.71
C PHE A 732 -27.45 5.63 -4.22
N TRP A 733 -26.57 4.77 -3.70
CA TRP A 733 -26.62 4.19 -2.35
C TRP A 733 -28.00 3.62 -1.95
N GLY A 734 -28.74 3.06 -2.92
CA GLY A 734 -30.10 2.53 -2.69
C GLY A 734 -31.21 3.59 -2.62
N GLN A 735 -30.95 4.83 -3.02
CA GLN A 735 -31.97 5.88 -3.21
C GLN A 735 -32.17 6.15 -4.70
N VAL A 736 -33.43 6.27 -5.14
CA VAL A 736 -33.77 6.63 -6.54
C VAL A 736 -33.27 8.04 -6.85
N ILE A 737 -32.58 8.20 -7.98
CA ILE A 737 -32.06 9.49 -8.47
C ILE A 737 -32.51 9.86 -9.89
N ALA A 738 -33.05 8.91 -10.65
CA ALA A 738 -33.65 9.07 -11.96
C ALA A 738 -34.64 7.91 -12.22
#